data_AF-A0A089P7L3-F1
#
_entry.id   AF-A0A089P7L3-F1
#
_cell.length_a   1.000
_cell.length_b   1.000
_cell.length_c   1.000
_cell.angle_alpha   90.00
_cell.angle_beta   90.00
_cell.angle_gamma   90.00
#
_symmetry.space_group_name_H-M   'P 1'
#
loop_
_entity.id
_entity.type
_entity.pdbx_description
1 polymer ?
#
loop_
_entity_poly.entity_id
_entity_poly.type
_entity_poly.pdbx_seq_one_letter_code
_entity_poly.pdbx_strand_id
1 'polypeptide(L)'
;MPSYRIDFIKETIAKLDDILGVDFQYVFNRTDANISIYEHTYATTGSSYAGQMNPETDSLGYMNHEVALTSKNNDHYKNKGSNFWEHLILHELGHALHLEHPFSNNDGDVYGTTYSTTVEETAMAYGAPDEWGKYQSWFSLVDIEALKSLWGDEDSTADTTAPLITGPSGSAGASESSKTINENTTSVHRFTANETVTWSINGGNDPTFFSINSSTGELTFNNAPDYENHLDSNSNGIYSIYVKATDLSGNSSNQWIEVTIADVNEDTTAPLITGPSGSAGAENSKKTINENTTTVHTFTANETVTWSINGGNDPTFFSINSTTGLLTFKDAPDYENHLDSNSNGIYSIYVKATDLSGNSSNQWIEVTIADVNEDTTAPLITGPSGSAGASESFKTINENTTTVHTFTANEAVTWSIGGGNDPTFFSINSTTGELTFNNAPDYENHLDSNSNGIYSIYVKATDLAGNSSNQWIEVTIADVNEDTTAPLITGPSGSAGAENSKKTINENTTTVHTFTANETVTWSINGGNDPTFFSINSTTGLLTFNNAPDYENKIDSNSNGIYSIYIKATDLAGNSSNQWIEVTIADVNEDTTAPLITGPSGSAGAENSKKTINENTTTVHTFTANEAVTWSINGGNDPTFFSINSTTGLLTFNNAPDYENHLDSNSNGIYSIYVKATDLAGNSSNQWIETTIADVNEAPTDLRLISTSFNENIAASTIVSAIGSTDADTSDLRTYSLISGNGDTDNSLFTIYKGVAITYLKINSSPDYETKSSYNIRLQVTDSGGETYAKAFTLSVNDLNETPTALTLSSSSFNENIAAASTVATLSTTDDDTSDTHTYSLVTGTDDTDNSSFTIDGSSLKIKASPDYETKSSYKIRLQTTDSGGETYAEAFTLSVKDLNEAPTSWNFSSYYFDENIAADSTVAIISAVDEDQSDTHTFSLIGGYVESSGNSNFYIDGNQLKIKTSPDYEAQSTYTVVVRVTDAKGLTSPDLYNTLIVNDLEEFTATISGTSSTDIIQSTSSNDSIDGKAGTDTIVYSGSFSKYSFTRGSDTLQIADQRTTGTTDGTDTLKNIEYIQFSDQTVEESKVDVVKTYSGKFSDYKFYNKGNGVYQIKTDSGYDDITGYPSLQFTGEATTSSFHDVSAIADIKGTFDQVTGLNTDSGRMFRLYNASFKRLPDADGLKYWIDNFSSGRNTIRVVASSFLGSAEFKQRYGEDVSDSTYVNTLYKNVLGREADTSGLIYWLGQLNSGAETRYEALLGFAESAENKALFTEMTGFG
;
A
#
# COMPACT_ATOMS: atom_id res chain seq x y z
N MET A 1 24.20 30.48 -11.70
CA MET A 1 25.14 29.93 -10.70
C MET A 1 26.32 29.27 -11.42
N PRO A 2 27.59 29.42 -10.96
CA PRO A 2 28.75 28.72 -11.51
C PRO A 2 28.64 27.18 -11.38
N SER A 3 29.20 26.42 -12.34
CA SER A 3 29.07 24.96 -12.39
C SER A 3 29.55 24.25 -11.12
N TYR A 4 30.68 24.64 -10.56
CA TYR A 4 31.24 24.02 -9.35
C TYR A 4 30.34 24.13 -8.11
N ARG A 5 29.47 25.16 -8.04
CA ARG A 5 28.49 25.29 -6.94
C ARG A 5 27.28 24.39 -7.16
N ILE A 6 26.85 24.27 -8.41
CA ILE A 6 25.78 23.35 -8.81
C ILE A 6 26.23 21.91 -8.55
N ASP A 7 27.46 21.57 -8.88
CA ASP A 7 28.03 20.25 -8.64
C ASP A 7 28.09 19.93 -7.14
N PHE A 8 28.51 20.89 -6.31
CA PHE A 8 28.52 20.74 -4.85
C PHE A 8 27.11 20.56 -4.26
N ILE A 9 26.12 21.35 -4.70
CA ILE A 9 24.72 21.19 -4.28
C ILE A 9 24.22 19.80 -4.66
N LYS A 10 24.54 19.34 -5.89
CA LYS A 10 24.10 18.03 -6.36
C LYS A 10 24.72 16.89 -5.57
N GLU A 11 26.02 16.96 -5.34
CA GLU A 11 26.72 15.98 -4.50
C GLU A 11 26.21 15.98 -3.06
N THR A 12 25.82 17.16 -2.55
CA THR A 12 25.27 17.30 -1.20
C THR A 12 23.89 16.68 -1.08
N ILE A 13 23.01 16.95 -2.04
CA ILE A 13 21.68 16.36 -2.06
C ILE A 13 21.77 14.85 -2.24
N ALA A 14 22.58 14.34 -3.17
CA ALA A 14 22.76 12.90 -3.37
C ALA A 14 23.27 12.18 -2.11
N LYS A 15 24.19 12.78 -1.37
CA LYS A 15 24.67 12.21 -0.10
C LYS A 15 23.66 12.31 1.05
N LEU A 16 22.71 13.23 1.00
CA LEU A 16 21.60 13.27 1.96
C LEU A 16 20.51 12.28 1.59
N ASP A 17 20.26 12.09 0.29
CA ASP A 17 19.45 11.00 -0.28
C ASP A 17 19.93 9.66 0.26
N ASP A 18 21.25 9.42 0.17
CA ASP A 18 21.93 8.20 0.66
C ASP A 18 21.88 8.00 2.22
N ILE A 19 21.21 8.86 2.98
CA ILE A 19 21.27 8.90 4.46
C ILE A 19 19.90 9.13 5.12
N LEU A 20 19.03 9.91 4.49
CA LEU A 20 17.74 10.30 5.04
C LEU A 20 16.63 9.47 4.38
N GLY A 21 15.58 9.14 5.13
CA GLY A 21 14.40 8.43 4.61
C GLY A 21 13.51 9.27 3.67
N VAL A 22 14.04 10.37 3.10
CA VAL A 22 13.35 11.23 2.13
C VAL A 22 14.13 11.30 0.84
N ASP A 23 13.45 11.01 -0.26
CA ASP A 23 14.03 11.03 -1.60
C ASP A 23 14.06 12.45 -2.20
N PHE A 24 15.17 12.80 -2.85
CA PHE A 24 15.37 14.09 -3.51
C PHE A 24 15.31 13.98 -5.04
N GLN A 25 14.29 14.58 -5.64
CA GLN A 25 14.17 14.67 -7.10
C GLN A 25 14.53 16.06 -7.65
N TYR A 26 15.37 16.11 -8.69
CA TYR A 26 15.61 17.34 -9.45
C TYR A 26 14.48 17.61 -10.44
N VAL A 27 13.82 18.75 -10.28
CA VAL A 27 12.83 19.27 -11.23
C VAL A 27 13.35 20.51 -11.97
N PHE A 28 12.87 20.72 -13.19
CA PHE A 28 13.33 21.83 -14.04
C PHE A 28 12.49 23.11 -13.89
N ASN A 29 11.25 23.01 -13.42
CA ASN A 29 10.36 24.16 -13.18
C ASN A 29 10.31 24.52 -11.69
N ARG A 30 10.36 25.82 -11.40
CA ARG A 30 10.29 26.35 -10.02
C ARG A 30 8.98 26.01 -9.30
N THR A 31 7.87 25.92 -10.04
CA THR A 31 6.54 25.61 -9.49
C THR A 31 6.40 24.18 -9.00
N ASP A 32 7.28 23.30 -9.48
CA ASP A 32 7.23 21.86 -9.20
C ASP A 32 8.22 21.50 -8.06
N ALA A 33 8.91 22.49 -7.48
CA ALA A 33 10.03 22.31 -6.55
C ALA A 33 9.68 22.73 -5.12
N ASN A 34 9.71 21.80 -4.18
CA ASN A 34 9.52 22.10 -2.74
C ASN A 34 10.69 22.92 -2.14
N ILE A 35 11.90 22.76 -2.70
CA ILE A 35 13.09 23.54 -2.35
C ILE A 35 13.65 24.18 -3.63
N SER A 36 13.68 25.50 -3.69
CA SER A 36 14.15 26.26 -4.83
C SER A 36 15.50 26.93 -4.55
N ILE A 37 16.57 26.50 -5.24
CA ILE A 37 17.93 27.06 -5.08
C ILE A 37 18.30 27.88 -6.33
N TYR A 38 18.56 29.19 -6.17
CA TYR A 38 18.90 30.06 -7.30
C TYR A 38 19.90 31.19 -6.94
N GLU A 39 20.50 31.80 -7.96
CA GLU A 39 21.44 32.92 -7.82
C GLU A 39 20.73 34.25 -8.07
N HIS A 40 20.78 35.18 -7.12
CA HIS A 40 20.08 36.46 -7.17
C HIS A 40 21.03 37.65 -7.42
N THR A 41 20.57 38.68 -8.17
CA THR A 41 21.44 39.76 -8.72
C THR A 41 21.28 41.15 -8.08
N TYR A 42 20.29 41.37 -7.20
CA TYR A 42 20.05 42.67 -6.55
C TYR A 42 20.38 42.68 -5.06
N ALA A 43 21.05 43.75 -4.61
CA ALA A 43 21.39 44.01 -3.21
C ALA A 43 20.56 45.17 -2.66
N THR A 44 19.75 44.92 -1.62
CA THR A 44 19.17 45.96 -0.77
C THR A 44 20.07 46.16 0.45
N THR A 45 20.48 47.41 0.67
CA THR A 45 21.40 47.83 1.75
C THR A 45 20.78 47.61 3.13
N GLY A 46 21.41 46.82 4.00
CA GLY A 46 21.06 46.79 5.43
C GLY A 46 21.38 45.51 6.20
N SER A 47 21.53 44.38 5.51
CA SER A 47 21.77 43.07 6.15
C SER A 47 22.80 42.29 5.34
N SER A 48 23.64 41.52 6.02
CA SER A 48 24.60 40.61 5.39
C SER A 48 23.85 39.35 4.93
N TYR A 49 23.60 39.16 3.63
CA TYR A 49 22.76 38.05 3.13
C TYR A 49 23.53 36.92 2.42
N ALA A 50 23.30 35.67 2.86
CA ALA A 50 22.54 34.67 2.09
C ALA A 50 21.07 34.72 2.59
N GLY A 51 20.10 34.53 1.68
CA GLY A 51 18.78 35.19 1.74
C GLY A 51 17.77 34.74 2.81
N GLN A 52 16.88 35.67 3.16
CA GLN A 52 15.73 35.51 4.07
C GLN A 52 14.68 34.53 3.51
N MET A 53 14.24 33.57 4.34
CA MET A 53 13.07 32.72 4.08
C MET A 53 11.82 33.62 3.94
N ASN A 54 11.25 33.72 2.74
CA ASN A 54 9.99 34.41 2.50
C ASN A 54 8.92 33.34 2.23
N PRO A 55 8.04 33.02 3.18
CA PRO A 55 6.98 32.06 2.94
C PRO A 55 5.95 32.69 1.98
N GLU A 56 5.95 32.27 0.72
CA GLU A 56 4.78 32.45 -0.14
C GLU A 56 3.94 31.18 -0.05
N THR A 57 2.76 31.29 0.57
CA THR A 57 1.75 30.23 0.60
C THR A 57 1.14 30.09 -0.78
N ASP A 58 1.26 28.91 -1.39
CA ASP A 58 0.42 28.55 -2.52
C ASP A 58 -0.95 28.01 -2.04
N SER A 59 -1.85 27.79 -2.99
CA SER A 59 -3.23 27.36 -2.77
C SER A 59 -3.39 25.93 -2.23
N LEU A 60 -2.29 25.21 -1.95
CA LEU A 60 -2.28 23.85 -1.42
C LEU A 60 -1.68 23.75 -0.01
N GLY A 61 -1.25 24.88 0.59
CA GLY A 61 -0.75 24.91 1.96
C GLY A 61 0.67 24.39 2.15
N TYR A 62 1.42 24.15 1.07
CA TYR A 62 2.84 23.80 1.15
C TYR A 62 3.71 25.06 1.09
N MET A 63 4.65 25.21 2.03
CA MET A 63 5.60 26.33 2.03
C MET A 63 6.71 26.05 1.01
N ASN A 64 6.82 26.85 -0.05
CA ASN A 64 7.98 26.81 -0.93
C ASN A 64 9.18 27.46 -0.22
N HIS A 65 10.25 26.69 0.03
CA HIS A 65 11.46 27.19 0.70
C HIS A 65 12.50 27.68 -0.35
N GLU A 66 12.85 28.96 -0.31
CA GLU A 66 13.75 29.58 -1.30
C GLU A 66 15.14 29.87 -0.74
N VAL A 67 16.18 29.30 -1.36
CA VAL A 67 17.59 29.55 -1.02
C VAL A 67 18.21 30.47 -2.07
N ALA A 68 18.44 31.74 -1.70
CA ALA A 68 18.99 32.77 -2.60
C ALA A 68 20.48 33.04 -2.33
N LEU A 69 21.35 32.77 -3.32
CA LEU A 69 22.79 33.09 -3.27
C LEU A 69 23.11 34.39 -4.02
N THR A 70 23.74 35.39 -3.38
CA THR A 70 24.06 36.67 -4.04
C THR A 70 25.48 36.72 -4.62
N SER A 71 25.64 37.37 -5.78
CA SER A 71 26.92 37.47 -6.51
C SER A 71 27.70 38.78 -6.26
N LYS A 72 27.15 39.74 -5.51
CA LYS A 72 27.67 41.12 -5.41
C LYS A 72 28.01 41.57 -3.99
N ASN A 73 29.06 40.98 -3.42
CA ASN A 73 30.10 41.62 -2.59
C ASN A 73 31.01 40.53 -2.00
N ASN A 74 31.64 39.75 -2.88
CA ASN A 74 32.59 38.72 -2.47
C ASN A 74 33.96 39.31 -2.06
N ASP A 75 34.12 40.64 -2.05
CA ASP A 75 35.37 41.30 -1.63
C ASP A 75 35.54 41.37 -0.11
N HIS A 76 34.47 41.23 0.68
CA HIS A 76 34.59 41.23 2.15
C HIS A 76 35.06 39.88 2.72
N TYR A 77 35.02 38.81 1.90
CA TYR A 77 35.27 37.43 2.32
C TYR A 77 36.42 36.73 1.57
N LYS A 78 37.10 37.42 0.64
CA LYS A 78 38.28 36.89 -0.09
C LYS A 78 39.44 36.40 0.79
N ASN A 79 39.46 36.77 2.08
CA ASN A 79 40.51 36.40 3.03
C ASN A 79 40.06 35.37 4.10
N LYS A 80 38.84 34.81 4.01
CA LYS A 80 38.31 33.84 4.99
C LYS A 80 38.43 32.39 4.49
N GLY A 81 39.67 31.90 4.34
CA GLY A 81 39.98 30.47 4.23
C GLY A 81 39.43 29.73 2.98
N SER A 82 39.92 28.51 2.75
CA SER A 82 39.31 27.58 1.78
C SER A 82 37.97 27.09 2.33
N ASN A 83 36.94 27.05 1.48
CA ASN A 83 35.64 26.38 1.70
C ASN A 83 34.49 27.19 2.37
N PHE A 84 34.57 28.52 2.40
CA PHE A 84 33.54 29.35 3.05
C PHE A 84 32.16 29.34 2.34
N TRP A 85 32.12 29.14 1.03
CA TRP A 85 30.86 29.19 0.27
C TRP A 85 30.08 27.87 0.35
N GLU A 86 30.79 26.74 0.47
CA GLU A 86 30.24 25.40 0.73
C GLU A 86 29.51 25.38 2.06
N HIS A 87 30.14 25.91 3.12
CA HIS A 87 29.53 26.03 4.45
C HIS A 87 28.23 26.84 4.45
N LEU A 88 28.21 27.97 3.74
CA LEU A 88 27.02 28.82 3.62
C LEU A 88 25.87 28.10 2.91
N ILE A 89 26.16 27.31 1.89
CA ILE A 89 25.15 26.50 1.18
C ILE A 89 24.56 25.44 2.12
N LEU A 90 25.40 24.75 2.90
CA LEU A 90 24.96 23.74 3.86
C LEU A 90 24.08 24.32 4.96
N HIS A 91 24.44 25.49 5.49
CA HIS A 91 23.66 26.21 6.50
C HIS A 91 22.24 26.53 6.01
N GLU A 92 22.11 27.13 4.83
CA GLU A 92 20.80 27.48 4.27
C GLU A 92 20.00 26.23 3.86
N LEU A 93 20.68 25.17 3.41
CA LEU A 93 20.04 23.89 3.11
C LEU A 93 19.50 23.22 4.38
N GLY A 94 20.20 23.36 5.51
CA GLY A 94 19.71 22.90 6.81
C GLY A 94 18.38 23.56 7.19
N HIS A 95 18.25 24.87 7.01
CA HIS A 95 16.97 25.57 7.20
C HIS A 95 15.87 25.12 6.24
N ALA A 96 16.22 24.84 4.98
CA ALA A 96 15.26 24.31 4.00
C ALA A 96 14.75 22.90 4.36
N LEU A 97 15.52 22.14 5.15
CA LEU A 97 15.17 20.83 5.69
C LEU A 97 14.63 20.88 7.13
N HIS A 98 14.17 22.07 7.55
CA HIS A 98 13.55 22.36 8.85
C HIS A 98 14.48 22.28 10.08
N LEU A 99 15.80 22.39 9.91
CA LEU A 99 16.69 22.62 11.04
C LEU A 99 16.65 24.08 11.51
N GLU A 100 16.61 24.27 12.82
CA GLU A 100 16.70 25.59 13.47
C GLU A 100 18.11 25.93 13.98
N HIS A 101 18.32 27.20 14.35
CA HIS A 101 19.54 27.58 15.07
C HIS A 101 19.49 27.05 16.51
N PRO A 102 20.59 26.49 17.05
CA PRO A 102 20.63 25.94 18.41
C PRO A 102 20.48 26.98 19.55
N PHE A 103 20.19 28.25 19.23
CA PHE A 103 20.06 29.36 20.19
C PHE A 103 18.71 30.12 20.13
N SER A 104 17.74 29.72 19.29
CA SER A 104 16.37 30.26 19.33
C SER A 104 15.62 29.67 20.52
N ASN A 105 15.17 30.51 21.44
CA ASN A 105 14.66 30.09 22.75
C ASN A 105 13.18 30.41 22.98
N ASN A 106 12.30 30.31 21.96
CA ASN A 106 10.91 30.77 22.18
C ASN A 106 9.76 30.22 21.29
N ASP A 107 9.63 28.91 21.06
CA ASP A 107 8.38 28.37 20.43
C ASP A 107 7.94 26.94 20.82
N GLY A 108 8.77 26.11 21.46
CA GLY A 108 8.32 24.84 22.05
C GLY A 108 8.55 23.59 21.19
N ASP A 109 9.61 23.58 20.39
CA ASP A 109 10.09 22.39 19.67
C ASP A 109 11.04 21.48 20.50
N VAL A 110 11.07 20.18 20.14
CA VAL A 110 11.84 19.06 20.70
C VAL A 110 13.29 18.99 20.15
N TYR A 111 13.61 19.68 19.06
CA TYR A 111 14.90 19.50 18.38
C TYR A 111 15.93 20.62 18.61
N GLY A 112 15.60 21.63 19.41
CA GLY A 112 16.57 22.53 20.03
C GLY A 112 17.36 21.82 21.14
N THR A 113 18.43 21.10 20.77
CA THR A 113 19.24 20.40 21.78
C THR A 113 19.94 21.41 22.71
N THR A 114 19.55 21.42 23.98
CA THR A 114 20.27 22.08 25.08
C THR A 114 21.65 21.46 25.38
N TYR A 115 22.27 20.75 24.43
CA TYR A 115 23.52 20.02 24.60
C TYR A 115 24.52 20.28 23.47
N SER A 116 24.98 21.53 23.32
CA SER A 116 26.41 21.74 23.06
C SER A 116 26.86 23.05 23.68
N THR A 117 27.82 22.96 24.60
CA THR A 117 28.47 24.12 25.22
C THR A 117 29.60 24.69 24.37
N THR A 118 29.73 24.28 23.11
CA THR A 118 30.77 24.75 22.19
C THR A 118 30.18 25.03 20.82
N VAL A 119 30.34 26.28 20.34
CA VAL A 119 29.97 26.79 19.01
C VAL A 119 30.70 26.09 17.83
N GLU A 120 31.33 24.94 18.07
CA GLU A 120 32.30 24.30 17.18
C GLU A 120 31.73 23.05 16.45
N GLU A 121 30.48 22.67 16.70
CA GLU A 121 29.98 21.32 16.37
C GLU A 121 28.79 21.24 15.37
N THR A 122 28.15 22.35 14.94
CA THR A 122 27.02 22.32 13.99
C THR A 122 27.19 23.31 12.84
N ALA A 123 26.70 22.98 11.65
CA ALA A 123 26.68 23.92 10.51
C ALA A 123 25.67 25.07 10.75
N MET A 124 24.68 24.85 11.61
CA MET A 124 23.60 25.80 11.95
C MET A 124 24.00 26.86 12.99
N ALA A 125 25.04 26.63 13.79
CA ALA A 125 25.56 27.62 14.74
C ALA A 125 26.56 28.57 14.05
N TYR A 126 26.09 29.68 13.47
CA TYR A 126 26.85 30.76 12.80
C TYR A 126 28.39 30.71 13.02
N GLY A 127 29.09 29.86 12.26
CA GLY A 127 30.32 29.21 12.72
C GLY A 127 31.58 30.07 12.69
N ALA A 128 32.40 29.96 13.73
CA ALA A 128 33.82 30.23 13.64
C ALA A 128 34.49 29.07 12.88
N PRO A 129 35.57 29.32 12.10
CA PRO A 129 36.31 28.23 11.47
C PRO A 129 36.92 27.30 12.53
N ASP A 130 37.29 26.08 12.12
CA ASP A 130 38.05 25.15 12.97
C ASP A 130 39.36 25.79 13.50
N GLU A 131 40.07 25.10 14.41
CA GLU A 131 41.33 25.58 15.00
C GLU A 131 42.42 25.95 13.96
N TRP A 132 42.23 25.59 12.68
CA TRP A 132 43.12 25.86 11.55
C TRP A 132 42.57 26.88 10.53
N GLY A 133 41.42 27.50 10.80
CA GLY A 133 40.86 28.55 9.94
C GLY A 133 40.05 28.03 8.74
N LYS A 134 39.63 26.76 8.73
CA LYS A 134 38.78 26.17 7.67
C LYS A 134 37.32 26.04 8.12
N TYR A 135 36.42 26.23 7.16
CA TYR A 135 34.97 26.02 7.35
C TYR A 135 34.58 24.61 6.92
N GLN A 136 33.58 24.03 7.59
CA GLN A 136 33.09 22.69 7.29
C GLN A 136 32.46 22.64 5.89
N SER A 137 32.82 21.61 5.11
CA SER A 137 32.30 21.37 3.77
C SER A 137 31.27 20.24 3.72
N TRP A 138 30.74 19.82 4.89
CA TRP A 138 29.68 18.82 5.05
C TRP A 138 28.85 19.10 6.32
N PHE A 139 27.64 18.54 6.41
CA PHE A 139 26.82 18.55 7.63
C PHE A 139 27.55 17.85 8.79
N SER A 140 27.36 18.32 10.02
CA SER A 140 27.90 17.65 11.20
C SER A 140 27.12 16.38 11.52
N LEU A 141 27.67 15.49 12.35
CA LEU A 141 26.93 14.32 12.84
C LEU A 141 25.66 14.72 13.59
N VAL A 142 25.67 15.84 14.32
CA VAL A 142 24.49 16.34 15.03
C VAL A 142 23.42 16.82 14.05
N ASP A 143 23.81 17.51 12.98
CA ASP A 143 22.90 17.94 11.92
C ASP A 143 22.27 16.70 11.22
N ILE A 144 23.05 15.65 10.96
CA ILE A 144 22.57 14.41 10.34
C ILE A 144 21.60 13.64 11.25
N GLU A 145 21.91 13.47 12.53
CA GLU A 145 20.99 12.79 13.47
C GLU A 145 19.68 13.56 13.66
N ALA A 146 19.74 14.89 13.67
CA ALA A 146 18.53 15.72 13.71
C ALA A 146 17.69 15.55 12.44
N LEU A 147 18.32 15.55 11.26
CA LEU A 147 17.63 15.30 10.00
C LEU A 147 17.04 13.89 9.92
N LYS A 148 17.75 12.85 10.40
CA LYS A 148 17.21 11.48 10.49
C LYS A 148 16.01 11.37 11.43
N SER A 149 15.99 12.16 12.49
CA SER A 149 14.84 12.22 13.41
C SER A 149 13.60 12.87 12.77
N LEU A 150 13.82 13.87 11.90
CA LEU A 150 12.75 14.55 11.16
C LEU A 150 12.24 13.72 9.97
N TRP A 151 13.15 13.02 9.28
CA TRP A 151 12.91 12.48 7.93
C TRP A 151 13.16 10.97 7.79
N GLY A 152 13.60 10.26 8.84
CA GLY A 152 13.94 8.83 8.80
C GLY A 152 15.39 8.54 8.37
N ASP A 153 15.82 7.27 8.49
CA ASP A 153 17.15 6.77 8.10
C ASP A 153 17.01 5.79 6.91
N GLU A 154 17.88 5.89 5.91
CA GLU A 154 17.79 5.13 4.65
C GLU A 154 18.34 3.69 4.78
N ASP A 155 19.22 3.40 5.73
CA ASP A 155 19.87 2.08 5.88
C ASP A 155 19.25 1.25 7.03
N SER A 156 18.06 0.68 6.80
CA SER A 156 17.59 -0.44 7.61
C SER A 156 17.07 -1.58 6.74
N THR A 157 17.81 -2.68 6.74
CA THR A 157 17.53 -3.94 6.01
C THR A 157 16.38 -4.76 6.62
N ALA A 158 15.42 -4.09 7.24
CA ALA A 158 14.16 -4.66 7.67
C ALA A 158 13.06 -3.66 7.31
N ASP A 159 12.89 -3.43 6.00
CA ASP A 159 11.64 -2.86 5.54
C ASP A 159 10.55 -3.88 5.86
N THR A 160 9.76 -3.56 6.89
CA THR A 160 8.56 -4.30 7.31
C THR A 160 7.31 -3.54 6.92
N THR A 161 7.47 -2.38 6.27
CA THR A 161 6.37 -1.53 5.88
C THR A 161 5.95 -1.89 4.46
N ALA A 162 4.64 -2.03 4.26
CA ALA A 162 4.12 -2.27 2.92
C ALA A 162 4.17 -0.96 2.11
N PRO A 163 4.47 -1.03 0.80
CA PRO A 163 4.51 0.15 -0.07
C PRO A 163 3.21 0.94 -0.03
N LEU A 164 3.25 2.25 0.06
CA LEU A 164 2.06 3.11 0.02
C LEU A 164 1.67 3.42 -1.43
N ILE A 165 0.61 2.76 -1.90
CA ILE A 165 0.06 2.98 -3.24
C ILE A 165 -0.63 4.35 -3.29
N THR A 166 -0.28 5.14 -4.30
CA THR A 166 -1.00 6.36 -4.67
C THR A 166 -1.77 6.09 -5.96
N GLY A 167 -3.09 6.10 -5.86
CA GLY A 167 -4.01 5.93 -6.98
C GLY A 167 -4.49 7.26 -7.54
N PRO A 168 -5.47 7.24 -8.45
CA PRO A 168 -5.99 8.44 -9.11
C PRO A 168 -6.75 9.40 -8.19
N SER A 169 -7.11 8.97 -6.98
CA SER A 169 -7.69 9.80 -5.92
C SER A 169 -7.21 9.31 -4.56
N GLY A 170 -7.25 10.19 -3.55
CA GLY A 170 -6.76 9.90 -2.21
C GLY A 170 -5.27 10.24 -2.02
N SER A 171 -4.81 10.27 -0.78
CA SER A 171 -3.39 10.40 -0.44
C SER A 171 -2.65 9.07 -0.60
N ALA A 172 -1.32 9.11 -0.64
CA ALA A 172 -0.50 7.89 -0.64
C ALA A 172 -0.90 6.97 0.53
N GLY A 173 -1.16 5.68 0.24
CA GLY A 173 -1.61 4.71 1.24
C GLY A 173 -3.12 4.69 1.51
N ALA A 174 -3.92 5.49 0.80
CA ALA A 174 -5.38 5.40 0.89
C ALA A 174 -5.85 3.98 0.54
N SER A 175 -6.81 3.43 1.30
CA SER A 175 -7.35 2.09 1.04
C SER A 175 -8.21 2.04 -0.23
N GLU A 176 -8.76 3.18 -0.64
CA GLU A 176 -9.68 3.31 -1.76
C GLU A 176 -9.28 4.48 -2.66
N SER A 177 -9.46 4.28 -3.96
CA SER A 177 -9.33 5.30 -4.99
C SER A 177 -10.45 5.15 -6.01
N SER A 178 -10.72 6.21 -6.76
CA SER A 178 -11.72 6.20 -7.80
C SER A 178 -11.24 6.99 -9.00
N LYS A 179 -11.70 6.60 -10.17
CA LYS A 179 -11.46 7.34 -11.40
C LYS A 179 -12.64 7.22 -12.34
N THR A 180 -12.96 8.32 -13.00
CA THR A 180 -13.85 8.31 -14.16
C THR A 180 -13.03 8.32 -15.44
N ILE A 181 -13.33 7.41 -16.36
CA ILE A 181 -12.77 7.43 -17.71
C ILE A 181 -13.90 7.42 -18.73
N ASN A 182 -13.64 8.01 -19.88
CA ASN A 182 -14.55 7.95 -21.02
C ASN A 182 -14.59 6.53 -21.61
N GLU A 183 -15.74 6.09 -22.09
CA GLU A 183 -15.86 4.89 -22.91
C GLU A 183 -14.96 4.96 -24.17
N ASN A 184 -14.74 3.82 -24.81
CA ASN A 184 -13.84 3.66 -25.97
C ASN A 184 -12.36 3.99 -25.69
N THR A 185 -11.94 4.13 -24.42
CA THR A 185 -10.53 4.30 -24.03
C THR A 185 -10.04 3.14 -23.14
N THR A 186 -8.80 2.68 -23.36
CA THR A 186 -8.23 1.58 -22.55
C THR A 186 -7.32 2.06 -21.43
N SER A 187 -6.79 3.28 -21.48
CA SER A 187 -5.88 3.77 -20.43
C SER A 187 -6.66 4.24 -19.21
N VAL A 188 -6.35 3.69 -18.04
CA VAL A 188 -7.02 4.06 -16.79
C VAL A 188 -6.14 5.04 -16.03
N HIS A 189 -5.04 4.59 -15.44
CA HIS A 189 -4.14 5.41 -14.64
C HIS A 189 -2.80 4.70 -14.45
N ARG A 190 -1.74 5.46 -14.13
CA ARG A 190 -0.45 4.92 -13.74
C ARG A 190 -0.26 5.09 -12.24
N PHE A 191 -0.39 4.01 -11.50
CA PHE A 191 -0.18 3.99 -10.06
C PHE A 191 1.29 4.25 -9.74
N THR A 192 1.51 4.91 -8.60
CA THR A 192 2.84 5.13 -8.04
C THR A 192 2.89 4.62 -6.61
N ALA A 193 4.07 4.22 -6.16
CA ALA A 193 4.34 3.88 -4.76
C ALA A 193 5.42 4.83 -4.24
N ASN A 194 5.51 4.95 -2.92
CA ASN A 194 6.57 5.69 -2.23
C ASN A 194 7.95 5.01 -2.31
N GLU A 195 8.06 3.87 -3.00
CA GLU A 195 9.28 3.10 -3.14
C GLU A 195 9.26 2.25 -4.43
N THR A 196 10.34 1.50 -4.69
CA THR A 196 10.43 0.64 -5.89
C THR A 196 9.66 -0.65 -5.70
N VAL A 197 8.62 -0.84 -6.52
CA VAL A 197 7.70 -1.98 -6.41
C VAL A 197 7.48 -2.70 -7.73
N THR A 198 6.97 -3.93 -7.63
CA THR A 198 6.33 -4.67 -8.70
C THR A 198 4.81 -4.60 -8.57
N TRP A 199 4.13 -4.34 -9.69
CA TRP A 199 2.68 -4.14 -9.73
C TRP A 199 1.93 -5.39 -10.21
N SER A 200 0.79 -5.68 -9.58
CA SER A 200 -0.11 -6.76 -10.00
C SER A 200 -1.57 -6.43 -9.66
N ILE A 201 -2.52 -7.17 -10.26
CA ILE A 201 -3.94 -7.10 -9.89
C ILE A 201 -4.22 -8.24 -8.90
N ASN A 202 -4.75 -7.91 -7.73
CA ASN A 202 -5.00 -8.86 -6.63
C ASN A 202 -6.50 -9.06 -6.38
N GLY A 203 -7.26 -9.35 -7.45
CA GLY A 203 -8.69 -9.63 -7.39
C GLY A 203 -9.57 -8.38 -7.45
N GLY A 204 -10.74 -8.48 -6.81
CA GLY A 204 -11.88 -7.54 -6.93
C GLY A 204 -13.04 -8.13 -7.72
N ASN A 205 -14.03 -7.31 -8.05
CA ASN A 205 -15.23 -7.78 -8.75
C ASN A 205 -14.94 -8.01 -10.24
N ASP A 206 -14.10 -7.16 -10.85
CA ASP A 206 -13.91 -7.13 -12.31
C ASP A 206 -12.45 -7.32 -12.80
N PRO A 207 -11.62 -8.17 -12.17
CA PRO A 207 -10.17 -8.23 -12.45
C PRO A 207 -9.84 -8.70 -13.87
N THR A 208 -10.72 -9.46 -14.52
CA THR A 208 -10.50 -10.00 -15.87
C THR A 208 -10.56 -8.94 -16.98
N PHE A 209 -11.10 -7.75 -16.68
CA PHE A 209 -11.23 -6.68 -17.65
C PHE A 209 -9.99 -5.78 -17.73
N PHE A 210 -9.03 -5.94 -16.80
CA PHE A 210 -7.85 -5.09 -16.71
C PHE A 210 -6.55 -5.86 -16.89
N SER A 211 -5.51 -5.12 -17.24
CA SER A 211 -4.10 -5.50 -17.17
C SER A 211 -3.33 -4.35 -16.53
N ILE A 212 -2.36 -4.68 -15.67
CA ILE A 212 -1.41 -3.71 -15.13
C ILE A 212 0.02 -4.07 -15.55
N ASN A 213 0.77 -3.07 -15.98
CA ASN A 213 2.18 -3.25 -16.28
C ASN A 213 2.99 -3.36 -14.98
N SER A 214 3.63 -4.52 -14.79
CA SER A 214 4.31 -4.88 -13.55
C SER A 214 5.48 -3.97 -13.17
N SER A 215 6.08 -3.23 -14.10
CA SER A 215 7.22 -2.35 -13.84
C SER A 215 6.86 -0.86 -13.85
N THR A 216 5.75 -0.45 -14.47
CA THR A 216 5.39 0.96 -14.60
C THR A 216 4.17 1.38 -13.78
N GLY A 217 3.36 0.42 -13.32
CA GLY A 217 2.10 0.67 -12.60
C GLY A 217 0.95 1.12 -13.50
N GLU A 218 1.12 1.04 -14.83
CA GLU A 218 0.10 1.46 -15.79
C GLU A 218 -1.04 0.45 -15.87
N LEU A 219 -2.21 0.84 -15.34
CA LEU A 219 -3.46 0.09 -15.38
C LEU A 219 -4.23 0.44 -16.66
N THR A 220 -4.63 -0.60 -17.39
CA THR A 220 -5.37 -0.49 -18.66
C THR A 220 -6.49 -1.52 -18.73
N PHE A 221 -7.57 -1.19 -19.43
CA PHE A 221 -8.58 -2.15 -19.85
C PHE A 221 -8.05 -3.04 -20.99
N ASN A 222 -8.38 -4.33 -20.93
CA ASN A 222 -8.02 -5.32 -21.96
C ASN A 222 -8.75 -5.06 -23.28
N ASN A 223 -10.00 -4.59 -23.21
CA ASN A 223 -10.78 -4.07 -24.33
C ASN A 223 -11.44 -2.77 -23.87
N ALA A 224 -11.55 -1.78 -24.77
CA ALA A 224 -12.19 -0.52 -24.40
C ALA A 224 -13.61 -0.76 -23.89
N PRO A 225 -13.99 -0.20 -22.73
CA PRO A 225 -15.34 -0.33 -22.18
C PRO A 225 -16.32 0.52 -23.00
N ASP A 226 -17.57 0.07 -23.05
CA ASP A 226 -18.72 0.65 -23.77
C ASP A 226 -19.79 0.98 -22.70
N TYR A 227 -20.19 2.24 -22.60
CA TYR A 227 -21.14 2.74 -21.63
C TYR A 227 -22.54 2.19 -21.89
N GLU A 228 -22.94 2.04 -23.16
CA GLU A 228 -24.26 1.51 -23.53
C GLU A 228 -24.37 -0.01 -23.34
N ASN A 229 -23.23 -0.67 -23.08
CA ASN A 229 -23.14 -2.11 -22.83
C ASN A 229 -22.21 -2.46 -21.65
N HIS A 230 -22.72 -2.28 -20.44
CA HIS A 230 -22.03 -2.62 -19.18
C HIS A 230 -21.73 -4.13 -19.07
N LEU A 231 -20.45 -4.50 -19.13
CA LEU A 231 -19.97 -5.90 -19.00
C LEU A 231 -19.42 -6.22 -17.60
N ASP A 232 -19.37 -5.24 -16.70
CA ASP A 232 -18.99 -5.44 -15.30
C ASP A 232 -19.96 -6.40 -14.59
N SER A 233 -19.50 -6.98 -13.48
CA SER A 233 -20.14 -8.11 -12.80
C SER A 233 -21.55 -7.83 -12.28
N ASN A 234 -21.91 -6.56 -12.10
CA ASN A 234 -23.24 -6.15 -11.64
C ASN A 234 -23.99 -5.26 -12.66
N SER A 235 -23.39 -5.05 -13.84
CA SER A 235 -23.90 -4.27 -14.99
C SER A 235 -24.29 -2.83 -14.63
N ASN A 236 -23.53 -2.18 -13.75
CA ASN A 236 -23.80 -0.80 -13.31
C ASN A 236 -22.87 0.26 -13.92
N GLY A 237 -21.92 -0.14 -14.79
CA GLY A 237 -20.97 0.78 -15.43
C GLY A 237 -19.79 1.19 -14.54
N ILE A 238 -19.61 0.56 -13.37
CA ILE A 238 -18.51 0.78 -12.43
C ILE A 238 -17.74 -0.53 -12.27
N TYR A 239 -16.49 -0.53 -12.72
CA TYR A 239 -15.60 -1.68 -12.63
C TYR A 239 -14.72 -1.55 -11.38
N SER A 240 -14.59 -2.61 -10.58
CA SER A 240 -13.80 -2.54 -9.34
C SER A 240 -12.76 -3.66 -9.20
N ILE A 241 -11.53 -3.27 -8.83
CA ILE A 241 -10.39 -4.18 -8.65
C ILE A 241 -9.52 -3.79 -7.45
N TYR A 242 -8.70 -4.72 -6.97
CA TYR A 242 -7.56 -4.40 -6.10
C TYR A 242 -6.27 -4.33 -6.92
N VAL A 243 -5.56 -3.20 -6.83
CA VAL A 243 -4.19 -3.05 -7.33
C VAL A 243 -3.21 -3.33 -6.20
N LYS A 244 -2.22 -4.18 -6.46
CA LYS A 244 -1.20 -4.61 -5.50
C LYS A 244 0.18 -4.09 -5.90
N ALA A 245 0.86 -3.46 -4.96
CA ALA A 245 2.28 -3.15 -5.04
C ALA A 245 3.04 -4.10 -4.11
N THR A 246 4.16 -4.66 -4.58
CA THR A 246 5.05 -5.50 -3.77
C THR A 246 6.47 -4.98 -3.91
N ASP A 247 7.08 -4.63 -2.80
CA ASP A 247 8.46 -4.15 -2.75
C ASP A 247 9.48 -5.27 -3.05
N LEU A 248 10.77 -4.96 -2.95
CA LEU A 248 11.85 -5.94 -3.13
C LEU A 248 12.02 -6.89 -1.92
N SER A 249 11.49 -6.52 -0.76
CA SER A 249 11.56 -7.25 0.50
C SER A 249 10.41 -8.27 0.66
N GLY A 250 9.40 -8.21 -0.21
CA GLY A 250 8.21 -9.06 -0.23
C GLY A 250 6.99 -8.46 0.49
N ASN A 251 7.07 -7.26 1.07
CA ASN A 251 5.93 -6.60 1.66
C ASN A 251 5.01 -6.07 0.57
N SER A 252 3.70 -6.09 0.83
CA SER A 252 2.74 -5.70 -0.18
C SER A 252 1.52 -5.02 0.40
N SER A 253 1.02 -4.03 -0.31
CA SER A 253 -0.23 -3.35 -0.01
C SER A 253 -1.20 -3.53 -1.18
N ASN A 254 -2.49 -3.37 -0.89
CA ASN A 254 -3.53 -3.32 -1.90
C ASN A 254 -4.29 -2.00 -1.79
N GLN A 255 -4.69 -1.45 -2.92
CA GLN A 255 -5.62 -0.34 -3.00
C GLN A 255 -6.81 -0.75 -3.84
N TRP A 256 -8.02 -0.56 -3.30
CA TRP A 256 -9.25 -0.72 -4.06
C TRP A 256 -9.39 0.44 -5.04
N ILE A 257 -9.73 0.16 -6.29
CA ILE A 257 -10.07 1.19 -7.27
C ILE A 257 -11.43 0.91 -7.88
N GLU A 258 -12.28 1.93 -7.90
CA GLU A 258 -13.49 1.97 -8.71
C GLU A 258 -13.28 2.81 -9.97
N VAL A 259 -13.49 2.21 -11.13
CA VAL A 259 -13.40 2.88 -12.42
C VAL A 259 -14.80 3.04 -12.99
N THR A 260 -15.34 4.25 -12.92
CA THR A 260 -16.63 4.61 -13.51
C THR A 260 -16.45 4.92 -14.99
N ILE A 261 -17.26 4.31 -15.85
CA ILE A 261 -17.29 4.64 -17.27
C ILE A 261 -18.24 5.82 -17.46
N ALA A 262 -17.73 6.89 -18.05
CA ALA A 262 -18.53 8.01 -18.50
C ALA A 262 -18.96 7.78 -19.96
N ASP A 263 -20.25 7.98 -20.19
CA ASP A 263 -20.87 8.09 -21.51
C ASP A 263 -20.15 9.19 -22.31
N VAL A 264 -19.65 8.83 -23.48
CA VAL A 264 -19.25 9.77 -24.51
C VAL A 264 -20.35 9.76 -25.54
N ASN A 265 -21.09 10.86 -25.66
CA ASN A 265 -22.18 10.97 -26.62
C ASN A 265 -21.71 10.61 -28.06
N GLU A 266 -22.02 9.40 -28.49
CA GLU A 266 -21.65 8.78 -29.76
C GLU A 266 -22.56 9.22 -30.91
N ASP A 267 -23.25 10.36 -30.74
CA ASP A 267 -24.10 10.90 -31.79
C ASP A 267 -23.26 11.27 -33.01
N THR A 268 -23.30 10.39 -34.00
CA THR A 268 -22.70 10.57 -35.33
C THR A 268 -23.74 11.04 -36.34
N THR A 269 -24.98 11.27 -35.90
CA THR A 269 -26.09 11.67 -36.76
C THR A 269 -26.30 13.17 -36.66
N ALA A 270 -26.44 13.84 -37.81
CA ALA A 270 -26.73 15.27 -37.81
C ALA A 270 -28.23 15.50 -37.50
N PRO A 271 -28.57 16.60 -36.79
CA PRO A 271 -29.96 16.91 -36.44
C PRO A 271 -30.86 17.04 -37.65
N LEU A 272 -32.10 16.54 -37.59
CA LEU A 272 -33.09 16.65 -38.65
C LEU A 272 -33.96 17.92 -38.46
N ILE A 273 -33.69 18.95 -39.26
CA ILE A 273 -34.45 20.21 -39.24
C ILE A 273 -35.86 19.99 -39.82
N THR A 274 -36.88 20.46 -39.10
CA THR A 274 -38.26 20.58 -39.57
C THR A 274 -38.60 22.07 -39.74
N GLY A 275 -38.78 22.49 -40.98
CA GLY A 275 -39.18 23.84 -41.35
C GLY A 275 -40.67 23.96 -41.69
N PRO A 276 -41.11 25.10 -42.26
CA PRO A 276 -42.53 25.40 -42.49
C PRO A 276 -43.24 24.50 -43.51
N SER A 277 -42.48 23.70 -44.27
CA SER A 277 -43.00 22.71 -45.20
C SER A 277 -41.99 21.57 -45.39
N GLY A 278 -42.47 20.37 -45.70
CA GLY A 278 -41.64 19.18 -45.81
C GLY A 278 -41.66 18.33 -44.53
N SER A 279 -41.15 17.10 -44.61
CA SER A 279 -40.93 16.25 -43.44
C SER A 279 -39.63 16.63 -42.72
N ALA A 280 -39.46 16.21 -41.46
CA ALA A 280 -38.20 16.37 -40.73
C ALA A 280 -37.00 15.89 -41.58
N GLY A 281 -35.96 16.72 -41.70
CA GLY A 281 -34.78 16.44 -42.52
C GLY A 281 -34.94 16.72 -44.02
N ALA A 282 -36.05 17.32 -44.46
CA ALA A 282 -36.18 17.75 -45.85
C ALA A 282 -35.09 18.79 -46.20
N GLU A 283 -34.51 18.68 -47.40
CA GLU A 283 -33.45 19.60 -47.85
C GLU A 283 -33.98 21.02 -48.10
N ASN A 284 -35.25 21.13 -48.52
CA ASN A 284 -35.89 22.39 -48.91
C ASN A 284 -37.23 22.58 -48.19
N SER A 285 -37.49 23.80 -47.76
CA SER A 285 -38.76 24.26 -47.21
C SER A 285 -39.20 25.55 -47.90
N LYS A 286 -40.50 25.81 -47.90
CA LYS A 286 -41.09 27.03 -48.48
C LYS A 286 -42.12 27.60 -47.52
N LYS A 287 -42.18 28.93 -47.46
CA LYS A 287 -43.18 29.66 -46.70
C LYS A 287 -43.66 30.85 -47.50
N THR A 288 -44.95 31.09 -47.50
CA THR A 288 -45.52 32.37 -47.95
C THR A 288 -45.91 33.17 -46.73
N ILE A 289 -45.52 34.43 -46.69
CA ILE A 289 -45.97 35.42 -45.70
C ILE A 289 -46.50 36.65 -46.44
N ASN A 290 -47.43 37.37 -45.83
CA ASN A 290 -47.88 38.64 -46.37
C ASN A 290 -46.79 39.69 -46.14
N GLU A 291 -46.73 40.69 -47.01
CA GLU A 291 -45.93 41.89 -46.76
C GLU A 291 -46.30 42.58 -45.43
N ASN A 292 -45.41 43.44 -44.94
CA ASN A 292 -45.50 44.13 -43.65
C ASN A 292 -45.47 43.21 -42.41
N THR A 293 -45.02 41.95 -42.55
CA THR A 293 -44.83 41.01 -41.42
C THR A 293 -43.38 40.57 -41.28
N THR A 294 -42.81 40.64 -40.07
CA THR A 294 -41.40 40.25 -39.82
C THR A 294 -41.23 38.80 -39.40
N THR A 295 -42.26 38.15 -38.86
CA THR A 295 -42.15 36.76 -38.38
C THR A 295 -42.36 35.77 -39.51
N VAL A 296 -41.41 34.86 -39.72
CA VAL A 296 -41.47 33.85 -40.79
C VAL A 296 -41.95 32.51 -40.27
N HIS A 297 -41.16 31.87 -39.40
CA HIS A 297 -41.43 30.54 -38.84
C HIS A 297 -40.48 30.22 -37.68
N THR A 298 -40.88 29.30 -36.79
CA THR A 298 -40.01 28.72 -35.76
C THR A 298 -39.59 27.32 -36.17
N PHE A 299 -38.31 27.14 -36.51
CA PHE A 299 -37.76 25.83 -36.85
C PHE A 299 -37.61 24.95 -35.61
N THR A 300 -37.84 23.66 -35.79
CA THR A 300 -37.64 22.65 -34.74
C THR A 300 -36.72 21.55 -35.25
N ALA A 301 -35.90 20.97 -34.38
CA ALA A 301 -35.12 19.77 -34.66
C ALA A 301 -35.68 18.58 -33.86
N ASN A 302 -35.32 17.37 -34.25
CA ASN A 302 -35.63 16.13 -33.50
C ASN A 302 -34.86 16.02 -32.17
N GLU A 303 -33.98 16.97 -31.89
CA GLU A 303 -33.10 17.02 -30.72
C GLU A 303 -32.78 18.48 -30.34
N THR A 304 -32.02 18.67 -29.26
CA THR A 304 -31.63 20.00 -28.77
C THR A 304 -30.48 20.55 -29.59
N VAL A 305 -30.68 21.72 -30.20
CA VAL A 305 -29.70 22.32 -31.13
C VAL A 305 -29.53 23.81 -30.88
N THR A 306 -28.41 24.35 -31.38
CA THR A 306 -28.22 25.79 -31.56
C THR A 306 -28.48 26.18 -33.03
N TRP A 307 -29.23 27.26 -33.23
CA TRP A 307 -29.68 27.73 -34.54
C TRP A 307 -28.84 28.88 -35.07
N SER A 308 -28.51 28.84 -36.37
CA SER A 308 -27.81 29.92 -37.07
C SER A 308 -28.21 30.01 -38.54
N ILE A 309 -27.95 31.15 -39.19
CA ILE A 309 -28.11 31.31 -40.64
C ILE A 309 -26.77 31.00 -41.31
N ASN A 310 -26.73 30.02 -42.21
CA ASN A 310 -25.53 29.54 -42.87
C ASN A 310 -25.51 29.91 -44.37
N GLY A 311 -25.69 31.20 -44.64
CA GLY A 311 -25.65 31.76 -45.99
C GLY A 311 -26.95 31.60 -46.79
N GLY A 312 -26.82 31.53 -48.11
CA GLY A 312 -27.89 31.62 -49.10
C GLY A 312 -27.84 32.93 -49.88
N ASN A 313 -28.87 33.22 -50.68
CA ASN A 313 -28.86 34.40 -51.53
C ASN A 313 -29.16 35.67 -50.72
N ASP A 314 -30.02 35.58 -49.69
CA ASP A 314 -30.56 36.75 -49.00
C ASP A 314 -30.34 36.77 -47.46
N PRO A 315 -29.21 36.26 -46.91
CA PRO A 315 -29.04 36.05 -45.46
C PRO A 315 -29.00 37.35 -44.65
N THR A 316 -28.68 38.48 -45.28
CA THR A 316 -28.57 39.78 -44.61
C THR A 316 -29.92 40.30 -44.10
N PHE A 317 -31.03 39.87 -44.72
CA PHE A 317 -32.38 40.34 -44.39
C PHE A 317 -33.02 39.60 -43.21
N PHE A 318 -32.42 38.51 -42.72
CA PHE A 318 -32.99 37.68 -41.67
C PHE A 318 -32.14 37.66 -40.39
N SER A 319 -32.81 37.40 -39.27
CA SER A 319 -32.22 36.98 -38.00
C SER A 319 -32.90 35.71 -37.52
N ILE A 320 -32.15 34.82 -36.88
CA ILE A 320 -32.69 33.63 -36.21
C ILE A 320 -32.27 33.66 -34.74
N ASN A 321 -33.20 33.37 -33.84
CA ASN A 321 -32.89 33.23 -32.42
C ASN A 321 -32.19 31.88 -32.18
N SER A 322 -30.98 31.93 -31.63
CA SER A 322 -30.08 30.78 -31.52
C SER A 322 -30.60 29.65 -30.61
N THR A 323 -31.54 29.93 -29.71
CA THR A 323 -32.08 28.94 -28.76
C THR A 323 -33.49 28.49 -29.13
N THR A 324 -34.31 29.36 -29.72
CA THR A 324 -35.73 29.07 -30.00
C THR A 324 -36.01 28.67 -31.45
N GLY A 325 -35.07 28.89 -32.38
CA GLY A 325 -35.27 28.57 -33.80
C GLY A 325 -36.21 29.52 -34.55
N LEU A 326 -36.65 30.61 -33.92
CA LEU A 326 -37.52 31.62 -34.53
C LEU A 326 -36.76 32.43 -35.59
N LEU A 327 -37.15 32.29 -36.86
CA LEU A 327 -36.67 33.05 -38.00
C LEU A 327 -37.56 34.27 -38.25
N THR A 328 -36.93 35.44 -38.31
CA THR A 328 -37.59 36.74 -38.57
C THR A 328 -36.84 37.52 -39.64
N PHE A 329 -37.55 38.32 -40.44
CA PHE A 329 -36.96 39.44 -41.16
C PHE A 329 -36.50 40.52 -40.18
N LYS A 330 -35.38 41.19 -40.49
CA LYS A 330 -34.88 42.34 -39.73
C LYS A 330 -35.77 43.58 -39.91
N ASP A 331 -36.22 43.80 -41.13
CA ASP A 331 -37.19 44.84 -41.52
C ASP A 331 -38.35 44.16 -42.26
N ALA A 332 -39.58 44.62 -42.08
CA ALA A 332 -40.74 44.00 -42.72
C ALA A 332 -40.63 44.10 -44.26
N PRO A 333 -40.85 43.00 -45.01
CA PRO A 333 -40.79 43.01 -46.46
C PRO A 333 -42.02 43.70 -47.08
N ASP A 334 -41.82 44.37 -48.20
CA ASP A 334 -42.80 45.16 -48.98
C ASP A 334 -42.89 44.50 -50.37
N TYR A 335 -44.09 44.09 -50.81
CA TYR A 335 -44.24 43.34 -52.05
C TYR A 335 -44.00 44.24 -53.27
N GLU A 336 -44.35 45.53 -53.23
CA GLU A 336 -44.10 46.46 -54.34
C GLU A 336 -42.61 46.84 -54.46
N ASN A 337 -41.81 46.53 -53.44
CA ASN A 337 -40.38 46.82 -53.37
C ASN A 337 -39.51 45.60 -53.04
N HIS A 338 -39.28 44.75 -54.05
CA HIS A 338 -38.43 43.54 -53.94
C HIS A 338 -36.93 43.85 -53.74
N LEU A 339 -36.47 43.83 -52.48
CA LEU A 339 -35.07 44.05 -52.09
C LEU A 339 -34.20 42.79 -52.09
N ASP A 340 -34.77 41.62 -52.38
CA ASP A 340 -34.02 40.38 -52.52
C ASP A 340 -33.01 40.46 -53.67
N SER A 341 -31.97 39.61 -53.63
CA SER A 341 -30.77 39.72 -54.47
C SER A 341 -31.05 39.58 -55.97
N ASN A 342 -32.22 39.07 -56.35
CA ASN A 342 -32.65 38.97 -57.75
C ASN A 342 -33.98 39.70 -58.04
N SER A 343 -34.49 40.46 -57.06
CA SER A 343 -35.70 41.29 -57.08
C SER A 343 -36.95 40.56 -57.58
N ASN A 344 -37.13 39.29 -57.20
CA ASN A 344 -38.27 38.48 -57.62
C ASN A 344 -39.34 38.25 -56.53
N GLY A 345 -39.18 38.85 -55.35
CA GLY A 345 -40.13 38.70 -54.23
C GLY A 345 -40.01 37.37 -53.48
N ILE A 346 -38.94 36.60 -53.71
CA ILE A 346 -38.65 35.34 -53.04
C ILE A 346 -37.27 35.41 -52.39
N TYR A 347 -37.27 35.47 -51.07
CA TYR A 347 -36.04 35.51 -50.27
C TYR A 347 -35.58 34.09 -49.94
N SER A 348 -34.27 33.82 -50.02
CA SER A 348 -33.76 32.47 -49.85
C SER A 348 -32.48 32.38 -49.01
N ILE A 349 -32.51 31.50 -48.00
CA ILE A 349 -31.40 31.28 -47.04
C ILE A 349 -31.22 29.81 -46.68
N TYR A 350 -30.05 29.46 -46.12
CA TYR A 350 -29.86 28.21 -45.38
C TYR A 350 -29.98 28.45 -43.87
N VAL A 351 -30.85 27.68 -43.22
CA VAL A 351 -30.92 27.59 -41.75
C VAL A 351 -30.11 26.39 -41.30
N LYS A 352 -29.23 26.58 -40.31
CA LYS A 352 -28.35 25.56 -39.75
C LYS A 352 -28.74 25.23 -38.31
N ALA A 353 -28.88 23.94 -38.03
CA ALA A 353 -28.96 23.39 -36.67
C ALA A 353 -27.64 22.68 -36.34
N THR A 354 -27.07 22.97 -35.17
CA THR A 354 -25.89 22.26 -34.65
C THR A 354 -26.25 21.67 -33.30
N ASP A 355 -26.11 20.36 -33.16
CA ASP A 355 -26.34 19.65 -31.89
C ASP A 355 -25.21 19.95 -30.87
N LEU A 356 -25.30 19.35 -29.69
CA LEU A 356 -24.28 19.48 -28.64
C LEU A 356 -22.97 18.75 -28.98
N SER A 357 -23.02 17.75 -29.86
CA SER A 357 -21.87 16.95 -30.32
C SER A 357 -21.12 17.60 -31.49
N GLY A 358 -21.61 18.72 -32.01
CA GLY A 358 -21.03 19.47 -33.11
C GLY A 358 -21.45 18.98 -34.50
N ASN A 359 -22.33 17.98 -34.63
CA ASN A 359 -22.89 17.63 -35.92
C ASN A 359 -23.89 18.70 -36.35
N SER A 360 -23.94 18.96 -37.65
CA SER A 360 -24.83 20.00 -38.16
C SER A 360 -25.46 19.63 -39.48
N SER A 361 -26.69 20.09 -39.65
CA SER A 361 -27.43 20.00 -40.90
C SER A 361 -27.87 21.40 -41.33
N ASN A 362 -28.15 21.54 -42.62
CA ASN A 362 -28.70 22.77 -43.19
C ASN A 362 -30.02 22.44 -43.90
N GLN A 363 -30.97 23.37 -43.83
CA GLN A 363 -32.19 23.33 -44.63
C GLN A 363 -32.32 24.63 -45.40
N TRP A 364 -32.52 24.53 -46.71
CA TRP A 364 -32.83 25.67 -47.57
C TRP A 364 -34.28 26.11 -47.33
N ILE A 365 -34.51 27.41 -47.20
CA ILE A 365 -35.87 27.98 -47.15
C ILE A 365 -36.04 29.07 -48.19
N GLU A 366 -37.15 28.99 -48.94
CA GLU A 366 -37.66 30.06 -49.77
C GLU A 366 -38.87 30.72 -49.10
N VAL A 367 -38.79 32.04 -48.88
CA VAL A 367 -39.86 32.85 -48.31
C VAL A 367 -40.42 33.75 -49.42
N THR A 368 -41.61 33.41 -49.92
CA THR A 368 -42.33 34.20 -50.91
C THR A 368 -43.17 35.26 -50.20
N ILE A 369 -43.05 36.51 -50.63
CA ILE A 369 -43.91 37.59 -50.16
C ILE A 369 -45.18 37.57 -51.01
N ALA A 370 -46.34 37.54 -50.37
CA ALA A 370 -47.63 37.66 -51.03
C ALA A 370 -48.09 39.13 -51.03
N ASP A 371 -48.40 39.60 -52.23
CA ASP A 371 -49.13 40.83 -52.55
C ASP A 371 -50.46 40.90 -51.81
N VAL A 372 -50.75 42.03 -51.18
CA VAL A 372 -52.04 42.34 -50.59
C VAL A 372 -52.76 43.44 -51.41
N ASN A 373 -53.15 43.12 -52.66
CA ASN A 373 -53.97 43.95 -53.58
C ASN A 373 -54.38 45.34 -53.06
N GLU A 374 -53.53 46.32 -53.32
CA GLU A 374 -53.79 47.71 -52.94
C GLU A 374 -54.52 48.52 -54.02
N ASP A 375 -55.48 47.96 -54.79
CA ASP A 375 -56.46 48.82 -55.48
C ASP A 375 -57.43 49.45 -54.48
N THR A 376 -56.85 50.42 -53.80
CA THR A 376 -57.38 51.33 -52.81
C THR A 376 -57.87 52.60 -53.49
N THR A 377 -57.79 52.70 -54.82
CA THR A 377 -58.02 53.94 -55.53
C THR A 377 -59.45 54.03 -56.03
N ALA A 378 -60.23 54.89 -55.39
CA ALA A 378 -61.62 55.14 -55.77
C ALA A 378 -61.73 55.93 -57.10
N PRO A 379 -62.83 55.80 -57.87
CA PRO A 379 -63.04 56.52 -59.13
C PRO A 379 -62.95 58.04 -58.93
N LEU A 380 -62.40 58.81 -59.87
CA LEU A 380 -62.23 60.27 -59.71
C LEU A 380 -63.41 61.04 -60.33
N ILE A 381 -64.27 61.61 -59.48
CA ILE A 381 -65.44 62.41 -59.89
C ILE A 381 -65.01 63.82 -60.33
N THR A 382 -65.55 64.30 -61.45
CA THR A 382 -65.39 65.69 -61.93
C THR A 382 -66.75 66.40 -61.94
N GLY A 383 -66.86 67.45 -61.13
CA GLY A 383 -68.05 68.28 -60.95
C GLY A 383 -67.93 69.69 -61.56
N PRO A 384 -68.85 70.61 -61.24
CA PRO A 384 -68.94 71.93 -61.87
C PRO A 384 -67.73 72.85 -61.64
N SER A 385 -66.95 72.57 -60.60
CA SER A 385 -65.69 73.25 -60.30
C SER A 385 -64.71 72.27 -59.66
N GLY A 386 -63.42 72.62 -59.67
CA GLY A 386 -62.35 71.73 -59.23
C GLY A 386 -61.84 70.82 -60.36
N SER A 387 -60.68 70.20 -60.14
CA SER A 387 -60.11 69.18 -61.03
C SER A 387 -60.71 67.80 -60.74
N ALA A 388 -60.62 66.86 -61.69
CA ALA A 388 -61.08 65.48 -61.50
C ALA A 388 -60.54 64.87 -60.20
N GLY A 389 -61.44 64.37 -59.33
CA GLY A 389 -61.10 63.80 -58.03
C GLY A 389 -61.11 64.76 -56.85
N ALA A 390 -61.47 66.04 -57.05
CA ALA A 390 -61.64 66.97 -55.94
C ALA A 390 -62.71 66.47 -54.96
N SER A 391 -62.48 66.63 -53.65
CA SER A 391 -63.45 66.21 -52.63
C SER A 391 -64.72 67.08 -52.62
N GLU A 392 -64.63 68.30 -53.16
CA GLU A 392 -65.68 69.29 -53.15
C GLU A 392 -65.74 70.02 -54.50
N SER A 393 -66.95 70.41 -54.87
CA SER A 393 -67.25 71.24 -56.02
C SER A 393 -68.29 72.27 -55.61
N PHE A 394 -68.32 73.40 -56.31
CA PHE A 394 -69.15 74.52 -55.95
C PHE A 394 -69.87 75.00 -57.19
N LYS A 395 -71.14 75.36 -57.05
CA LYS A 395 -71.92 75.94 -58.13
C LYS A 395 -72.80 77.05 -57.59
N THR A 396 -72.61 78.26 -58.09
CA THR A 396 -73.58 79.32 -57.83
C THR A 396 -74.66 79.28 -58.89
N ILE A 397 -75.92 79.28 -58.46
CA ILE A 397 -77.08 79.46 -59.32
C ILE A 397 -77.92 80.61 -58.77
N ASN A 398 -78.64 81.32 -59.65
CA ASN A 398 -79.56 82.35 -59.19
C ASN A 398 -80.82 81.68 -58.60
N GLU A 399 -81.43 82.34 -57.62
CA GLU A 399 -82.76 81.96 -57.15
C GLU A 399 -83.78 81.84 -58.31
N ASN A 400 -84.81 81.01 -58.13
CA ASN A 400 -85.87 80.64 -59.09
C ASN A 400 -85.44 79.73 -60.28
N THR A 401 -84.35 78.97 -60.18
CA THR A 401 -83.91 77.98 -61.19
C THR A 401 -83.69 76.56 -60.63
N THR A 402 -83.96 75.49 -61.39
CA THR A 402 -83.88 74.09 -60.89
C THR A 402 -82.73 73.24 -61.43
N THR A 403 -82.05 73.63 -62.51
CA THR A 403 -80.94 72.84 -63.07
C THR A 403 -79.62 73.22 -62.41
N VAL A 404 -78.83 72.22 -61.97
CA VAL A 404 -77.57 72.44 -61.24
C VAL A 404 -76.34 72.12 -62.10
N HIS A 405 -76.09 70.83 -62.37
CA HIS A 405 -74.92 70.38 -63.15
C HIS A 405 -74.99 68.89 -63.56
N THR A 406 -74.15 68.43 -64.50
CA THR A 406 -74.00 67.01 -64.86
C THR A 406 -72.58 66.51 -64.57
N PHE A 407 -72.44 65.57 -63.63
CA PHE A 407 -71.16 65.02 -63.18
C PHE A 407 -70.62 63.94 -64.14
N THR A 408 -69.29 63.80 -64.17
CA THR A 408 -68.58 62.77 -64.96
C THR A 408 -67.49 62.10 -64.12
N ALA A 409 -67.09 60.89 -64.46
CA ALA A 409 -65.99 60.17 -63.80
C ALA A 409 -64.96 59.74 -64.85
N ASN A 410 -63.72 59.52 -64.41
CA ASN A 410 -62.61 59.05 -65.25
C ASN A 410 -62.78 57.59 -65.73
N GLU A 411 -63.78 56.87 -65.22
CA GLU A 411 -64.13 55.51 -65.61
C GLU A 411 -65.65 55.27 -65.56
N ALA A 412 -66.09 54.07 -65.93
CA ALA A 412 -67.51 53.72 -65.96
C ALA A 412 -68.06 53.46 -64.55
N VAL A 413 -69.05 54.25 -64.14
CA VAL A 413 -69.58 54.25 -62.77
C VAL A 413 -71.11 54.30 -62.77
N THR A 414 -71.71 53.90 -61.65
CA THR A 414 -73.12 54.20 -61.33
C THR A 414 -73.23 55.38 -60.36
N TRP A 415 -74.13 56.31 -60.66
CA TRP A 415 -74.31 57.55 -59.88
C TRP A 415 -75.46 57.46 -58.88
N SER A 416 -75.25 58.02 -57.70
CA SER A 416 -76.30 58.20 -56.68
C SER A 416 -76.04 59.47 -55.88
N ILE A 417 -77.10 60.04 -55.28
CA ILE A 417 -76.91 61.01 -54.21
C ILE A 417 -76.56 60.18 -52.97
N GLY A 418 -75.32 60.28 -52.52
CA GLY A 418 -74.83 59.46 -51.43
C GLY A 418 -75.27 59.99 -50.07
N GLY A 419 -75.59 61.30 -49.98
CA GLY A 419 -76.07 61.95 -48.77
C GLY A 419 -75.75 63.44 -48.76
N GLY A 420 -75.62 63.99 -47.56
CA GLY A 420 -75.47 65.41 -47.29
C GLY A 420 -76.61 65.94 -46.46
N ASN A 421 -76.63 67.24 -46.24
CA ASN A 421 -77.65 67.85 -45.39
C ASN A 421 -78.96 68.02 -46.16
N ASP A 422 -78.89 68.25 -47.47
CA ASP A 422 -80.06 68.63 -48.27
C ASP A 422 -80.47 67.65 -49.38
N PRO A 423 -80.23 66.32 -49.26
CA PRO A 423 -80.38 65.39 -50.37
C PRO A 423 -81.83 65.28 -50.86
N THR A 424 -82.81 65.57 -49.99
CA THR A 424 -84.24 65.55 -50.33
C THR A 424 -84.65 66.66 -51.30
N PHE A 425 -83.84 67.71 -51.44
CA PHE A 425 -84.11 68.83 -52.34
C PHE A 425 -83.57 68.60 -53.75
N PHE A 426 -82.83 67.52 -53.99
CA PHE A 426 -82.23 67.21 -55.28
C PHE A 426 -82.62 65.83 -55.81
N SER A 427 -82.38 65.63 -57.10
CA SER A 427 -82.43 64.34 -57.76
C SER A 427 -81.27 64.22 -58.75
N ILE A 428 -80.66 63.03 -58.85
CA ILE A 428 -79.59 62.72 -59.82
C ILE A 428 -79.97 61.54 -60.70
N ASN A 429 -79.62 61.61 -61.99
CA ASN A 429 -79.81 60.48 -62.90
C ASN A 429 -78.67 59.46 -62.73
N SER A 430 -79.02 58.21 -62.39
CA SER A 430 -78.07 57.17 -62.02
C SER A 430 -77.15 56.67 -63.15
N THR A 431 -77.49 56.97 -64.40
CA THR A 431 -76.73 56.55 -65.58
C THR A 431 -76.05 57.71 -66.29
N THR A 432 -76.57 58.93 -66.17
CA THR A 432 -76.02 60.11 -66.87
C THR A 432 -75.31 61.12 -65.98
N GLY A 433 -75.49 61.07 -64.65
CA GLY A 433 -74.83 61.97 -63.69
C GLY A 433 -75.43 63.38 -63.57
N GLU A 434 -76.59 63.64 -64.20
CA GLU A 434 -77.27 64.96 -64.18
C GLU A 434 -77.98 65.22 -62.84
N LEU A 435 -77.64 66.33 -62.16
CA LEU A 435 -78.15 66.80 -60.87
C LEU A 435 -79.07 68.02 -61.03
N THR A 436 -80.26 67.93 -60.44
CA THR A 436 -81.29 68.98 -60.47
C THR A 436 -81.96 69.17 -59.11
N PHE A 437 -82.41 70.38 -58.79
CA PHE A 437 -83.32 70.66 -57.69
C PHE A 437 -84.73 70.15 -57.99
N ASN A 438 -85.39 69.63 -56.96
CA ASN A 438 -86.78 69.16 -57.03
C ASN A 438 -87.78 70.33 -57.10
N ASN A 439 -87.46 71.50 -56.50
CA ASN A 439 -88.19 72.77 -56.61
C ASN A 439 -87.19 73.94 -56.65
N ALA A 440 -87.54 75.06 -57.29
CA ALA A 440 -86.61 76.20 -57.43
C ALA A 440 -86.36 76.91 -56.08
N PRO A 441 -85.11 77.29 -55.74
CA PRO A 441 -84.76 77.90 -54.45
C PRO A 441 -84.91 79.44 -54.47
N ASP A 442 -85.15 80.05 -53.31
CA ASP A 442 -85.42 81.47 -53.04
C ASP A 442 -84.36 82.00 -52.04
N TYR A 443 -83.70 83.14 -52.30
CA TYR A 443 -82.58 83.62 -51.47
C TYR A 443 -83.06 84.21 -50.14
N GLU A 444 -84.18 84.93 -50.06
CA GLU A 444 -84.62 85.48 -48.77
C GLU A 444 -85.27 84.42 -47.87
N ASN A 445 -85.55 83.23 -48.41
CA ASN A 445 -86.19 82.12 -47.72
C ASN A 445 -85.46 80.79 -47.96
N HIS A 446 -84.36 80.61 -47.24
CA HIS A 446 -83.51 79.42 -47.26
C HIS A 446 -84.21 78.18 -46.65
N LEU A 447 -84.62 77.24 -47.50
CA LEU A 447 -85.35 76.01 -47.12
C LEU A 447 -84.44 74.77 -46.99
N ASP A 448 -83.15 74.92 -47.24
CA ASP A 448 -82.15 73.93 -46.88
C ASP A 448 -82.22 73.63 -45.38
N SER A 449 -81.73 72.47 -44.98
CA SER A 449 -81.95 71.87 -43.67
C SER A 449 -81.34 72.69 -42.54
N ASN A 450 -80.42 73.60 -42.86
CA ASN A 450 -79.82 74.59 -41.98
C ASN A 450 -80.11 76.06 -42.39
N SER A 451 -80.98 76.28 -43.37
CA SER A 451 -81.50 77.58 -43.82
C SER A 451 -80.42 78.65 -44.08
N ASN A 452 -79.29 78.29 -44.69
CA ASN A 452 -78.18 79.20 -44.97
C ASN A 452 -78.03 79.57 -46.47
N GLY A 453 -78.92 79.09 -47.34
CA GLY A 453 -78.92 79.42 -48.77
C GLY A 453 -77.85 78.71 -49.59
N ILE A 454 -77.13 77.78 -48.97
CA ILE A 454 -76.12 76.94 -49.59
C ILE A 454 -76.54 75.49 -49.37
N TYR A 455 -77.07 74.90 -50.44
CA TYR A 455 -77.55 73.54 -50.38
C TYR A 455 -76.38 72.58 -50.56
N SER A 456 -76.15 71.68 -49.59
CA SER A 456 -74.99 70.79 -49.58
C SER A 456 -75.40 69.32 -49.66
N ILE A 457 -74.96 68.67 -50.73
CA ILE A 457 -75.07 67.22 -50.93
C ILE A 457 -73.72 66.65 -51.33
N TYR A 458 -73.55 65.33 -51.25
CA TYR A 458 -72.51 64.67 -52.02
C TYR A 458 -73.08 63.68 -53.02
N VAL A 459 -72.48 63.66 -54.19
CA VAL A 459 -72.73 62.68 -55.23
C VAL A 459 -71.71 61.57 -55.10
N LYS A 460 -72.18 60.33 -55.18
CA LYS A 460 -71.37 59.11 -55.05
C LYS A 460 -71.27 58.43 -56.42
N ALA A 461 -70.03 58.17 -56.83
CA ALA A 461 -69.69 57.30 -57.96
C ALA A 461 -69.14 55.99 -57.42
N THR A 462 -69.61 54.87 -57.94
CA THR A 462 -69.12 53.54 -57.57
C THR A 462 -68.80 52.77 -58.83
N ASP A 463 -67.58 52.23 -58.89
CA ASP A 463 -67.10 51.42 -59.99
C ASP A 463 -67.55 49.94 -59.87
N LEU A 464 -67.03 49.10 -60.76
CA LEU A 464 -67.34 47.66 -60.80
C LEU A 464 -66.62 46.83 -59.73
N ALA A 465 -65.50 47.31 -59.17
CA ALA A 465 -64.73 46.64 -58.11
C ALA A 465 -65.32 46.92 -56.71
N GLY A 466 -66.23 47.88 -56.60
CA GLY A 466 -66.90 48.27 -55.35
C GLY A 466 -66.22 49.43 -54.64
N ASN A 467 -65.15 49.97 -55.23
CA ASN A 467 -64.51 51.18 -54.76
C ASN A 467 -65.40 52.37 -55.11
N SER A 468 -65.52 53.30 -54.18
CA SER A 468 -66.44 54.41 -54.32
C SER A 468 -65.83 55.70 -53.84
N SER A 469 -66.01 56.74 -54.63
CA SER A 469 -65.66 58.10 -54.24
C SER A 469 -66.91 58.93 -54.10
N ASN A 470 -66.80 59.95 -53.28
CA ASN A 470 -67.81 60.96 -53.09
C ASN A 470 -67.21 62.30 -53.48
N GLN A 471 -68.00 63.13 -54.13
CA GLN A 471 -67.69 64.53 -54.30
C GLN A 471 -68.84 65.34 -53.71
N TRP A 472 -68.53 66.16 -52.72
CA TRP A 472 -69.47 67.13 -52.21
C TRP A 472 -69.72 68.20 -53.26
N ILE A 473 -70.95 68.67 -53.32
CA ILE A 473 -71.33 69.86 -54.05
C ILE A 473 -72.10 70.78 -53.12
N GLU A 474 -71.58 72.00 -52.99
CA GLU A 474 -72.31 73.11 -52.40
C GLU A 474 -72.88 73.99 -53.49
N VAL A 475 -74.20 74.13 -53.49
CA VAL A 475 -74.94 74.97 -54.42
C VAL A 475 -75.37 76.23 -53.70
N THR A 476 -74.58 77.30 -53.83
CA THR A 476 -74.90 78.61 -53.28
C THR A 476 -75.94 79.30 -54.14
N ILE A 477 -77.03 79.75 -53.52
CA ILE A 477 -78.00 80.61 -54.19
C ILE A 477 -77.48 82.04 -54.10
N ALA A 478 -77.36 82.71 -55.25
CA ALA A 478 -76.93 84.11 -55.26
C ALA A 478 -78.10 85.06 -54.96
N ASP A 479 -77.87 85.96 -53.99
CA ASP A 479 -78.74 87.06 -53.61
C ASP A 479 -78.89 88.11 -54.71
N VAL A 480 -80.01 88.83 -54.65
CA VAL A 480 -80.29 90.06 -55.41
C VAL A 480 -80.42 91.29 -54.46
N ASN A 481 -79.51 91.49 -53.50
CA ASN A 481 -79.16 92.69 -52.67
C ASN A 481 -80.26 93.55 -51.95
N GLU A 482 -80.29 93.42 -50.61
CA GLU A 482 -80.88 94.30 -49.54
C GLU A 482 -80.20 94.15 -48.11
N ASP A 483 -79.06 94.80 -47.74
CA ASP A 483 -78.31 94.48 -46.46
C ASP A 483 -78.66 95.26 -45.16
N THR A 484 -78.78 94.52 -44.02
CA THR A 484 -79.10 94.97 -42.64
C THR A 484 -78.39 94.21 -41.48
N THR A 485 -77.30 93.46 -41.70
CA THR A 485 -76.78 92.48 -40.69
C THR A 485 -75.45 92.84 -39.99
N ALA A 486 -75.13 92.17 -38.86
CA ALA A 486 -73.99 92.47 -37.97
C ALA A 486 -72.82 91.46 -38.08
N PRO A 487 -71.56 91.82 -37.73
CA PRO A 487 -70.38 90.96 -37.90
C PRO A 487 -70.41 89.69 -37.05
N LEU A 488 -69.77 88.60 -37.50
CA LEU A 488 -69.71 87.31 -36.77
C LEU A 488 -68.29 87.04 -36.21
N ILE A 489 -68.18 86.92 -34.88
CA ILE A 489 -66.93 86.67 -34.15
C ILE A 489 -66.58 85.17 -34.13
N THR A 490 -65.34 84.80 -34.46
CA THR A 490 -64.78 83.46 -34.27
C THR A 490 -63.75 83.49 -33.15
N GLY A 491 -63.99 82.72 -32.08
CA GLY A 491 -63.11 82.56 -30.93
C GLY A 491 -62.38 81.21 -30.89
N PRO A 492 -61.72 80.86 -29.77
CA PRO A 492 -60.90 79.65 -29.66
C PRO A 492 -61.67 78.33 -29.76
N SER A 493 -62.99 78.37 -29.60
CA SER A 493 -63.89 77.26 -29.89
C SER A 493 -65.28 77.78 -30.21
N GLY A 494 -66.09 76.94 -30.85
CA GLY A 494 -67.34 77.37 -31.47
C GLY A 494 -67.13 77.87 -32.91
N SER A 495 -68.22 77.87 -33.67
CA SER A 495 -68.24 78.38 -35.05
C SER A 495 -68.22 79.91 -35.08
N ALA A 496 -67.93 80.52 -36.23
CA ALA A 496 -68.06 81.97 -36.42
C ALA A 496 -69.47 82.45 -36.04
N GLY A 497 -69.57 83.45 -35.17
CA GLY A 497 -70.83 83.97 -34.65
C GLY A 497 -71.40 83.23 -33.43
N ALA A 498 -70.71 82.20 -32.92
CA ALA A 498 -71.15 81.48 -31.73
C ALA A 498 -71.28 82.43 -30.53
N GLU A 499 -72.31 82.23 -29.71
CA GLU A 499 -72.53 83.07 -28.53
C GLU A 499 -71.46 82.83 -27.44
N ASN A 500 -70.95 81.60 -27.31
CA ASN A 500 -69.98 81.20 -26.31
C ASN A 500 -68.79 80.48 -26.94
N SER A 501 -67.61 80.74 -26.40
CA SER A 501 -66.35 80.06 -26.70
C SER A 501 -65.68 79.64 -25.39
N LYS A 502 -64.78 78.66 -25.48
CA LYS A 502 -63.99 78.16 -24.37
C LYS A 502 -62.54 77.94 -24.77
N LYS A 503 -61.62 78.10 -23.84
CA LYS A 503 -60.21 77.76 -24.01
C LYS A 503 -59.63 77.24 -22.70
N THR A 504 -58.79 76.22 -22.77
CA THR A 504 -57.92 75.84 -21.65
C THR A 504 -56.51 76.32 -21.94
N ILE A 505 -55.86 76.91 -20.94
CA ILE A 505 -54.43 77.25 -20.96
C ILE A 505 -53.78 76.73 -19.68
N ASN A 506 -52.49 76.41 -19.74
CA ASN A 506 -51.72 76.10 -18.55
C ASN A 506 -51.51 77.37 -17.73
N GLU A 507 -51.39 77.23 -16.41
CA GLU A 507 -50.93 78.32 -15.56
C GLU A 507 -49.56 78.86 -15.97
N ASN A 508 -49.20 80.03 -15.45
CA ASN A 508 -47.98 80.77 -15.80
C ASN A 508 -47.87 81.22 -17.28
N THR A 509 -48.97 81.15 -18.06
CA THR A 509 -49.05 81.67 -19.44
C THR A 509 -50.03 82.84 -19.59
N THR A 510 -49.66 83.91 -20.30
CA THR A 510 -50.51 85.10 -20.46
C THR A 510 -51.30 85.14 -21.76
N THR A 511 -50.89 84.41 -22.79
CA THR A 511 -51.56 84.43 -24.10
C THR A 511 -52.75 83.47 -24.11
N VAL A 512 -53.94 83.97 -24.49
CA VAL A 512 -55.17 83.15 -24.53
C VAL A 512 -55.50 82.72 -25.97
N HIS A 513 -55.86 83.67 -26.84
CA HIS A 513 -56.26 83.41 -28.22
C HIS A 513 -56.34 84.70 -29.06
N THR A 514 -56.28 84.58 -30.39
CA THR A 514 -56.50 85.69 -31.33
C THR A 514 -57.85 85.53 -32.04
N PHE A 515 -58.82 86.37 -31.70
CA PHE A 515 -60.16 86.37 -32.31
C PHE A 515 -60.14 86.93 -33.73
N THR A 516 -61.00 86.39 -34.60
CA THR A 516 -61.18 86.84 -35.98
C THR A 516 -62.68 87.06 -36.29
N ALA A 517 -63.00 87.85 -37.31
CA ALA A 517 -64.38 88.06 -37.76
C ALA A 517 -64.49 87.85 -39.27
N ASN A 518 -65.71 87.55 -39.74
CA ASN A 518 -66.01 87.35 -41.16
C ASN A 518 -65.91 88.63 -42.01
N GLU A 519 -65.70 89.78 -41.38
CA GLU A 519 -65.45 91.07 -42.02
C GLU A 519 -64.46 91.94 -41.21
N THR A 520 -64.14 93.12 -41.72
CA THR A 520 -63.21 94.03 -41.04
C THR A 520 -63.89 94.71 -39.86
N VAL A 521 -63.36 94.50 -38.65
CA VAL A 521 -63.97 94.97 -37.39
C VAL A 521 -62.95 95.62 -36.46
N THR A 522 -63.44 96.33 -35.45
CA THR A 522 -62.66 96.74 -34.27
C THR A 522 -63.03 95.92 -33.04
N TRP A 523 -62.02 95.48 -32.28
CA TRP A 523 -62.18 94.57 -31.13
C TRP A 523 -62.17 95.31 -29.78
N SER A 524 -63.02 94.89 -28.85
CA SER A 524 -63.04 95.38 -27.46
C SER A 524 -63.56 94.32 -26.49
N ILE A 525 -63.24 94.44 -25.19
CA ILE A 525 -63.87 93.63 -24.14
C ILE A 525 -65.15 94.36 -23.69
N ASN A 526 -66.29 93.68 -23.76
CA ASN A 526 -67.61 94.23 -23.46
C ASN A 526 -68.21 93.60 -22.19
N GLY A 527 -67.43 93.60 -21.11
CA GLY A 527 -67.84 93.13 -19.78
C GLY A 527 -67.68 91.62 -19.57
N GLY A 528 -68.47 91.08 -18.64
CA GLY A 528 -68.41 89.72 -18.13
C GLY A 528 -68.00 89.66 -16.66
N ASN A 529 -67.71 88.46 -16.15
CA ASN A 529 -67.41 88.29 -14.73
C ASN A 529 -65.97 88.73 -14.42
N ASP A 530 -65.02 88.51 -15.32
CA ASP A 530 -63.59 88.70 -15.06
C ASP A 530 -62.86 89.70 -16.01
N PRO A 531 -63.49 90.80 -16.48
CA PRO A 531 -62.93 91.63 -17.56
C PRO A 531 -61.64 92.36 -17.18
N THR A 532 -61.38 92.59 -15.89
CA THR A 532 -60.17 93.28 -15.42
C THR A 532 -58.90 92.44 -15.51
N PHE A 533 -59.03 91.12 -15.69
CA PHE A 533 -57.90 90.20 -15.79
C PHE A 533 -57.34 90.11 -17.20
N PHE A 534 -58.04 90.66 -18.21
CA PHE A 534 -57.66 90.54 -19.61
C PHE A 534 -57.44 91.89 -20.30
N SER A 535 -56.71 91.83 -21.41
CA SER A 535 -56.56 92.88 -22.41
C SER A 535 -56.78 92.27 -23.80
N ILE A 536 -57.47 92.98 -24.69
CA ILE A 536 -57.57 92.60 -26.12
C ILE A 536 -56.96 93.69 -27.00
N ASN A 537 -56.19 93.29 -28.00
CA ASN A 537 -55.71 94.21 -29.02
C ASN A 537 -56.84 94.59 -29.98
N SER A 538 -57.14 95.89 -30.06
CA SER A 538 -58.31 96.40 -30.81
C SER A 538 -58.26 96.18 -32.32
N THR A 539 -57.09 95.89 -32.89
CA THR A 539 -56.89 95.74 -34.34
C THR A 539 -56.61 94.29 -34.72
N THR A 540 -55.93 93.53 -33.86
CA THR A 540 -55.53 92.15 -34.19
C THR A 540 -56.43 91.09 -33.56
N GLY A 541 -57.25 91.43 -32.56
CA GLY A 541 -58.11 90.47 -31.85
C GLY A 541 -57.39 89.58 -30.83
N LEU A 542 -56.11 89.80 -30.57
CA LEU A 542 -55.33 89.02 -29.59
C LEU A 542 -55.77 89.33 -28.15
N LEU A 543 -56.31 88.32 -27.47
CA LEU A 543 -56.68 88.33 -26.05
C LEU A 543 -55.55 87.75 -25.18
N THR A 544 -55.16 88.50 -24.15
CA THR A 544 -54.13 88.11 -23.17
C THR A 544 -54.58 88.40 -21.75
N PHE A 545 -54.13 87.60 -20.79
CA PHE A 545 -54.16 87.94 -19.37
C PHE A 545 -53.18 89.08 -19.06
N ASN A 546 -53.55 89.93 -18.09
CA ASN A 546 -52.72 91.04 -17.62
C ASN A 546 -51.57 90.58 -16.73
N ASN A 547 -51.78 89.52 -15.95
CA ASN A 547 -50.75 88.77 -15.22
C ASN A 547 -51.01 87.28 -15.46
N ALA A 548 -49.95 86.46 -15.49
CA ALA A 548 -50.14 85.03 -15.70
C ALA A 548 -51.01 84.43 -14.58
N PRO A 549 -51.99 83.57 -14.90
CA PRO A 549 -52.83 82.90 -13.91
C PRO A 549 -52.02 81.81 -13.20
N ASP A 550 -52.41 81.52 -11.96
CA ASP A 550 -51.83 80.54 -11.03
C ASP A 550 -53.00 79.63 -10.60
N TYR A 551 -52.87 78.31 -10.79
CA TYR A 551 -53.97 77.36 -10.59
C TYR A 551 -54.28 77.15 -9.11
N GLU A 552 -53.26 77.14 -8.25
CA GLU A 552 -53.37 77.01 -6.79
C GLU A 552 -54.02 78.27 -6.20
N ASN A 553 -53.83 79.42 -6.84
CA ASN A 553 -54.35 80.71 -6.40
C ASN A 553 -55.45 81.28 -7.33
N LYS A 554 -56.65 80.72 -7.20
CA LYS A 554 -57.85 81.07 -8.00
C LYS A 554 -58.44 82.43 -7.59
N ILE A 555 -57.93 83.49 -8.22
CA ILE A 555 -58.35 84.88 -7.97
C ILE A 555 -59.46 85.38 -8.90
N ASP A 556 -60.00 84.53 -9.77
CA ASP A 556 -61.21 84.83 -10.55
C ASP A 556 -62.39 85.13 -9.62
N SER A 557 -63.41 85.80 -10.15
CA SER A 557 -64.47 86.42 -9.33
C SER A 557 -65.28 85.43 -8.48
N ASN A 558 -65.22 84.13 -8.78
CA ASN A 558 -65.88 83.07 -8.02
C ASN A 558 -64.90 81.97 -7.55
N SER A 559 -63.59 82.17 -7.72
CA SER A 559 -62.50 81.29 -7.32
C SER A 559 -62.59 79.85 -7.84
N ASN A 560 -63.20 79.64 -9.02
CA ASN A 560 -63.37 78.31 -9.60
C ASN A 560 -62.26 77.93 -10.60
N GLY A 561 -61.35 78.85 -10.95
CA GLY A 561 -60.28 78.62 -11.93
C GLY A 561 -60.73 78.76 -13.39
N ILE A 562 -61.92 79.33 -13.62
CA ILE A 562 -62.51 79.58 -14.94
C ILE A 562 -62.85 81.07 -15.05
N TYR A 563 -62.09 81.78 -15.88
CA TYR A 563 -62.26 83.20 -16.11
C TYR A 563 -63.22 83.46 -17.27
N SER A 564 -64.13 84.42 -17.14
CA SER A 564 -65.19 84.60 -18.15
C SER A 564 -65.49 86.05 -18.53
N ILE A 565 -65.47 86.35 -19.83
CA ILE A 565 -65.64 87.72 -20.39
C ILE A 565 -66.44 87.71 -21.70
N TYR A 566 -66.99 88.86 -22.11
CA TYR A 566 -67.52 89.07 -23.47
C TYR A 566 -66.50 89.82 -24.35
N ILE A 567 -66.24 89.30 -25.54
CA ILE A 567 -65.49 89.97 -26.61
C ILE A 567 -66.47 90.57 -27.60
N LYS A 568 -66.23 91.81 -28.04
CA LYS A 568 -67.07 92.56 -28.98
C LYS A 568 -66.33 92.89 -30.26
N ALA A 569 -66.98 92.69 -31.40
CA ALA A 569 -66.57 93.14 -32.72
C ALA A 569 -67.59 94.13 -33.29
N THR A 570 -67.12 95.21 -33.90
CA THR A 570 -67.97 96.23 -34.56
C THR A 570 -67.46 96.50 -35.96
N ASP A 571 -68.34 96.38 -36.96
CA ASP A 571 -68.04 96.57 -38.38
C ASP A 571 -67.95 98.07 -38.77
N LEU A 572 -67.73 98.34 -40.06
CA LEU A 572 -67.67 99.70 -40.61
C LEU A 572 -69.05 100.36 -40.81
N ALA A 573 -70.13 99.58 -40.90
CA ALA A 573 -71.51 100.05 -41.02
C ALA A 573 -72.14 100.42 -39.66
N GLY A 574 -71.46 100.09 -38.55
CA GLY A 574 -71.85 100.38 -37.17
C GLY A 574 -72.59 99.22 -36.48
N ASN A 575 -72.73 98.07 -37.14
CA ASN A 575 -73.33 96.90 -36.53
C ASN A 575 -72.30 96.17 -35.67
N SER A 576 -72.73 95.58 -34.56
CA SER A 576 -71.82 94.94 -33.61
C SER A 576 -72.38 93.65 -33.04
N SER A 577 -71.50 92.69 -32.78
CA SER A 577 -71.81 91.44 -32.09
C SER A 577 -70.88 91.22 -30.88
N ASN A 578 -71.31 90.37 -29.96
CA ASN A 578 -70.52 89.95 -28.80
C ASN A 578 -70.41 88.41 -28.78
N GLN A 579 -69.33 87.90 -28.20
CA GLN A 579 -69.13 86.48 -27.92
C GLN A 579 -68.55 86.32 -26.51
N TRP A 580 -69.18 85.49 -25.68
CA TRP A 580 -68.69 85.08 -24.36
C TRP A 580 -67.50 84.13 -24.53
N ILE A 581 -66.50 84.22 -23.66
CA ILE A 581 -65.41 83.26 -23.56
C ILE A 581 -65.20 82.83 -22.12
N GLU A 582 -65.07 81.51 -21.91
CA GLU A 582 -64.57 80.92 -20.66
C GLU A 582 -63.14 80.39 -20.85
N VAL A 583 -62.21 80.84 -20.00
CA VAL A 583 -60.82 80.41 -20.00
C VAL A 583 -60.55 79.60 -18.74
N THR A 584 -60.37 78.28 -18.89
CA THR A 584 -60.04 77.36 -17.80
C THR A 584 -58.52 77.28 -17.63
N ILE A 585 -58.03 77.36 -16.39
CA ILE A 585 -56.62 77.17 -16.07
C ILE A 585 -56.37 75.70 -15.75
N ALA A 586 -55.36 75.10 -16.39
CA ALA A 586 -54.88 73.77 -16.08
C ALA A 586 -53.65 73.83 -15.15
N ASP A 587 -53.69 73.00 -14.12
CA ASP A 587 -52.65 72.72 -13.13
C ASP A 587 -51.37 72.18 -13.77
N VAL A 588 -50.20 72.66 -13.33
CA VAL A 588 -48.87 72.19 -13.72
C VAL A 588 -48.03 71.79 -12.51
N ASN A 589 -48.41 70.73 -11.78
CA ASN A 589 -47.62 70.04 -10.74
C ASN A 589 -46.22 70.63 -10.40
N GLU A 590 -46.18 71.59 -9.48
CA GLU A 590 -45.01 72.35 -9.03
C GLU A 590 -44.19 71.64 -7.93
N ASP A 591 -44.35 70.33 -7.77
CA ASP A 591 -43.60 69.60 -6.74
C ASP A 591 -42.09 69.59 -7.06
N THR A 592 -41.34 70.32 -6.22
CA THR A 592 -39.88 70.48 -6.31
C THR A 592 -39.15 69.73 -5.20
N THR A 593 -39.89 69.00 -4.35
CA THR A 593 -39.33 68.31 -3.19
C THR A 593 -39.22 66.81 -3.45
N ALA A 594 -38.10 66.21 -3.07
CA ALA A 594 -37.92 64.77 -3.19
C ALA A 594 -38.61 64.03 -2.02
N PRO A 595 -39.13 62.81 -2.24
CA PRO A 595 -39.78 62.02 -1.19
C PRO A 595 -38.82 61.65 -0.05
N LEU A 596 -39.32 61.55 1.18
CA LEU A 596 -38.56 61.17 2.37
C LEU A 596 -38.78 59.69 2.70
N ILE A 597 -37.76 58.87 2.47
CA ILE A 597 -37.77 57.42 2.74
C ILE A 597 -37.67 57.14 4.25
N THR A 598 -38.52 56.25 4.76
CA THR A 598 -38.44 55.67 6.11
C THR A 598 -38.17 54.18 6.01
N GLY A 599 -36.97 53.77 6.42
CA GLY A 599 -36.53 52.38 6.48
C GLY A 599 -36.60 51.78 7.90
N PRO A 600 -35.94 50.63 8.14
CA PRO A 600 -36.06 49.87 9.39
C PRO A 600 -35.46 50.56 10.62
N SER A 601 -34.62 51.57 10.42
CA SER A 601 -34.05 52.40 11.48
C SER A 601 -33.81 53.82 10.98
N GLY A 602 -33.71 54.77 11.91
CA GLY A 602 -33.55 56.18 11.59
C GLY A 602 -34.90 56.90 11.45
N SER A 603 -34.85 58.22 11.33
CA SER A 603 -36.03 59.05 11.06
C SER A 603 -36.35 59.07 9.56
N ALA A 604 -37.56 59.48 9.17
CA ALA A 604 -37.90 59.73 7.77
C ALA A 604 -36.88 60.67 7.11
N GLY A 605 -36.34 60.27 5.96
CA GLY A 605 -35.29 61.00 5.23
C GLY A 605 -33.86 60.76 5.75
N ALA A 606 -33.64 59.83 6.69
CA ALA A 606 -32.28 59.47 7.11
C ALA A 606 -31.47 58.88 5.94
N GLU A 607 -30.18 59.21 5.87
CA GLU A 607 -29.30 58.68 4.81
C GLU A 607 -29.03 57.17 4.97
N ASN A 608 -28.97 56.68 6.21
CA ASN A 608 -28.59 55.31 6.54
C ASN A 608 -29.63 54.62 7.42
N SER A 609 -29.87 53.35 7.14
CA SER A 609 -30.69 52.45 7.94
C SER A 609 -29.99 51.11 8.16
N LYS A 610 -30.35 50.40 9.22
CA LYS A 610 -29.79 49.10 9.57
C LYS A 610 -30.89 48.13 9.98
N LYS A 611 -30.69 46.85 9.67
CA LYS A 611 -31.57 45.77 10.10
C LYS A 611 -30.74 44.52 10.37
N THR A 612 -31.13 43.76 11.39
CA THR A 612 -30.66 42.38 11.57
C THR A 612 -31.82 41.45 11.28
N ILE A 613 -31.55 40.39 10.52
CA ILE A 613 -32.49 39.28 10.27
C ILE A 613 -31.77 37.96 10.55
N ASN A 614 -32.54 36.93 10.90
CA ASN A 614 -31.99 35.58 10.97
C ASN A 614 -31.73 35.06 9.56
N GLU A 615 -30.74 34.21 9.42
CA GLU A 615 -30.55 33.42 8.20
C GLU A 615 -31.78 32.57 7.85
N ASN A 616 -31.76 31.97 6.66
CA ASN A 616 -32.86 31.17 6.13
C ASN A 616 -34.20 31.95 5.99
N THR A 617 -34.17 33.28 6.07
CA THR A 617 -35.33 34.17 5.84
C THR A 617 -35.10 35.16 4.71
N THR A 618 -36.09 35.33 3.82
CA THR A 618 -35.95 36.23 2.66
C THR A 618 -36.50 37.63 2.88
N THR A 619 -37.33 37.86 3.91
CA THR A 619 -37.98 39.15 4.12
C THR A 619 -37.11 40.08 4.96
N VAL A 620 -36.77 41.27 4.42
CA VAL A 620 -35.92 42.25 5.11
C VAL A 620 -36.77 43.30 5.81
N HIS A 621 -37.47 44.12 5.03
CA HIS A 621 -38.28 45.24 5.52
C HIS A 621 -39.21 45.80 4.44
N THR A 622 -40.28 46.49 4.83
CA THR A 622 -41.15 47.25 3.92
C THR A 622 -40.90 48.74 4.10
N PHE A 623 -40.23 49.36 3.13
CA PHE A 623 -39.96 50.80 3.13
C PHE A 623 -41.24 51.61 2.89
N THR A 624 -41.29 52.79 3.48
CA THR A 624 -42.40 53.74 3.31
C THR A 624 -41.87 55.14 2.97
N ALA A 625 -42.69 55.95 2.32
CA ALA A 625 -42.39 57.36 2.03
C ALA A 625 -43.53 58.26 2.54
N ASN A 626 -43.25 59.55 2.72
CA ASN A 626 -44.24 60.56 3.13
C ASN A 626 -45.31 60.87 2.05
N GLU A 627 -45.17 60.28 0.87
CA GLU A 627 -46.03 60.48 -0.30
C GLU A 627 -46.05 59.24 -1.20
N ALA A 628 -46.82 59.30 -2.30
CA ALA A 628 -46.92 58.20 -3.25
C ALA A 628 -45.69 58.13 -4.16
N VAL A 629 -45.01 56.98 -4.16
CA VAL A 629 -43.74 56.79 -4.86
C VAL A 629 -43.69 55.43 -5.57
N THR A 630 -42.77 55.31 -6.52
CA THR A 630 -42.30 54.02 -7.06
C THR A 630 -40.94 53.67 -6.46
N TRP A 631 -40.77 52.40 -6.09
CA TRP A 631 -39.57 51.88 -5.43
C TRP A 631 -38.65 51.15 -6.41
N SER A 632 -37.35 51.35 -6.25
CA SER A 632 -36.30 50.64 -7.01
C SER A 632 -35.02 50.50 -6.20
N ILE A 633 -34.18 49.52 -6.53
CA ILE A 633 -32.81 49.43 -5.99
C ILE A 633 -31.89 50.27 -6.88
N ASN A 634 -31.08 51.13 -6.28
CA ASN A 634 -30.18 52.06 -6.97
C ASN A 634 -28.71 51.78 -6.65
N GLY A 635 -28.30 50.52 -6.84
CA GLY A 635 -26.93 50.05 -6.60
C GLY A 635 -26.60 49.81 -5.12
N GLY A 636 -25.31 49.92 -4.81
CA GLY A 636 -24.70 49.52 -3.54
C GLY A 636 -23.70 48.38 -3.76
N ASN A 637 -23.22 47.77 -2.68
CA ASN A 637 -22.24 46.69 -2.80
C ASN A 637 -22.92 45.38 -3.21
N ASP A 638 -24.15 45.13 -2.73
CA ASP A 638 -24.80 43.81 -2.86
C ASP A 638 -26.17 43.85 -3.58
N PRO A 639 -26.39 44.68 -4.63
CA PRO A 639 -27.72 44.91 -5.21
C PRO A 639 -28.34 43.69 -5.87
N THR A 640 -27.52 42.73 -6.33
CA THR A 640 -27.97 41.51 -7.01
C THR A 640 -28.64 40.50 -6.08
N PHE A 641 -28.44 40.63 -4.77
CA PHE A 641 -29.01 39.72 -3.77
C PHE A 641 -30.43 40.09 -3.37
N PHE A 642 -30.91 41.27 -3.77
CA PHE A 642 -32.21 41.77 -3.36
C PHE A 642 -33.17 42.01 -4.52
N SER A 643 -34.45 42.00 -4.18
CA SER A 643 -35.55 42.53 -4.98
C SER A 643 -36.37 43.47 -4.11
N ILE A 644 -36.90 44.55 -4.71
CA ILE A 644 -37.86 45.42 -4.06
C ILE A 644 -39.15 45.49 -4.88
N ASN A 645 -40.29 45.32 -4.23
CA ASN A 645 -41.57 45.49 -4.88
C ASN A 645 -41.82 46.98 -5.16
N SER A 646 -41.97 47.34 -6.44
CA SER A 646 -42.02 48.72 -6.90
C SER A 646 -43.21 49.54 -6.39
N THR A 647 -44.28 48.89 -5.90
CA THR A 647 -45.49 49.56 -5.39
C THR A 647 -45.58 49.53 -3.87
N THR A 648 -45.12 48.45 -3.23
CA THR A 648 -45.29 48.25 -1.78
C THR A 648 -44.05 48.61 -0.96
N GLY A 649 -42.87 48.73 -1.58
CA GLY A 649 -41.61 49.00 -0.88
C GLY A 649 -41.06 47.80 -0.10
N LEU A 650 -41.65 46.60 -0.26
CA LEU A 650 -41.15 45.37 0.36
C LEU A 650 -39.82 44.96 -0.26
N LEU A 651 -38.75 45.03 0.53
CA LEU A 651 -37.42 44.55 0.22
C LEU A 651 -37.26 43.10 0.69
N THR A 652 -36.84 42.22 -0.22
CA THR A 652 -36.57 40.80 0.04
C THR A 652 -35.23 40.39 -0.56
N PHE A 653 -34.57 39.41 0.05
CA PHE A 653 -33.52 38.65 -0.61
C PHE A 653 -34.10 37.77 -1.73
N ASN A 654 -33.34 37.60 -2.81
CA ASN A 654 -33.68 36.71 -3.93
C ASN A 654 -33.59 35.23 -3.53
N ASN A 655 -32.58 34.89 -2.71
CA ASN A 655 -32.41 33.59 -2.06
C ASN A 655 -32.19 33.85 -0.57
N ALA A 656 -32.66 32.97 0.31
CA ALA A 656 -32.43 33.16 1.74
C ALA A 656 -30.90 33.19 2.02
N PRO A 657 -30.42 34.14 2.83
CA PRO A 657 -29.02 34.19 3.23
C PRO A 657 -28.71 33.04 4.20
N ASP A 658 -27.45 32.61 4.17
CA ASP A 658 -26.86 31.51 4.95
C ASP A 658 -25.69 32.14 5.72
N TYR A 659 -25.69 32.02 7.06
CA TYR A 659 -24.69 32.66 7.90
C TYR A 659 -23.34 31.96 7.76
N GLU A 660 -23.28 30.64 7.63
CA GLU A 660 -22.04 29.89 7.45
C GLU A 660 -21.40 30.16 6.09
N ASN A 661 -22.18 30.65 5.12
CA ASN A 661 -21.74 30.97 3.76
C ASN A 661 -22.04 32.41 3.34
N HIS A 662 -21.18 33.33 3.76
CA HIS A 662 -21.27 34.75 3.41
C HIS A 662 -20.97 35.01 1.91
N LEU A 663 -22.04 35.15 1.11
CA LEU A 663 -21.96 35.44 -0.34
C LEU A 663 -21.91 36.94 -0.67
N ASP A 664 -22.01 37.83 0.31
CA ASP A 664 -21.86 39.26 0.10
C ASP A 664 -20.45 39.61 -0.41
N SER A 665 -20.30 40.78 -1.04
CA SER A 665 -19.11 41.11 -1.83
C SER A 665 -17.80 41.14 -1.05
N ASN A 666 -17.86 41.22 0.28
CA ASN A 666 -16.69 41.18 1.17
C ASN A 666 -16.75 40.05 2.21
N SER A 667 -17.71 39.12 2.06
CA SER A 667 -17.93 37.93 2.88
C SER A 667 -17.93 38.20 4.39
N ASN A 668 -18.56 39.30 4.82
CA ASN A 668 -18.61 39.68 6.23
C ASN A 668 -19.99 39.49 6.88
N GLY A 669 -20.98 38.95 6.14
CA GLY A 669 -22.34 38.72 6.63
C GLY A 669 -23.20 39.99 6.73
N ILE A 670 -22.76 41.10 6.12
CA ILE A 670 -23.48 42.38 6.09
C ILE A 670 -23.71 42.81 4.65
N TYR A 671 -24.96 42.67 4.21
CA TYR A 671 -25.39 43.06 2.87
C TYR A 671 -25.79 44.52 2.81
N SER A 672 -25.39 45.24 1.76
CA SER A 672 -25.56 46.69 1.69
C SER A 672 -25.98 47.23 0.32
N ILE A 673 -27.08 47.99 0.30
CA ILE A 673 -27.69 48.55 -0.92
C ILE A 673 -28.24 49.97 -0.73
N TYR A 674 -28.48 50.67 -1.84
CA TYR A 674 -29.32 51.88 -1.87
C TYR A 674 -30.75 51.56 -2.33
N VAL A 675 -31.74 51.92 -1.52
CA VAL A 675 -33.16 51.92 -1.91
C VAL A 675 -33.55 53.31 -2.38
N LYS A 676 -34.19 53.40 -3.56
CA LYS A 676 -34.64 54.65 -4.19
C LYS A 676 -36.15 54.74 -4.23
N ALA A 677 -36.69 55.91 -3.89
CA ALA A 677 -38.09 56.30 -4.06
C ALA A 677 -38.18 57.42 -5.09
N THR A 678 -39.10 57.32 -6.05
CA THR A 678 -39.38 58.36 -7.06
C THR A 678 -40.85 58.72 -7.05
N ASP A 679 -41.17 60.00 -6.89
CA ASP A 679 -42.55 60.51 -6.90
C ASP A 679 -43.13 60.60 -8.33
N LEU A 680 -44.34 61.16 -8.47
CA LEU A 680 -44.99 61.37 -9.77
C LEU A 680 -44.42 62.56 -10.57
N ALA A 681 -43.77 63.51 -9.91
CA ALA A 681 -43.11 64.67 -10.53
C ALA A 681 -41.72 64.31 -11.09
N GLY A 682 -41.19 63.14 -10.73
CA GLY A 682 -39.87 62.65 -11.10
C GLY A 682 -38.77 63.02 -10.10
N ASN A 683 -39.09 63.63 -8.96
CA ASN A 683 -38.12 63.84 -7.89
C ASN A 683 -37.82 62.49 -7.21
N SER A 684 -36.58 62.31 -6.76
CA SER A 684 -36.18 61.06 -6.14
C SER A 684 -35.18 61.24 -5.01
N SER A 685 -35.22 60.32 -4.05
CA SER A 685 -34.26 60.20 -2.95
C SER A 685 -33.76 58.77 -2.82
N ASN A 686 -32.62 58.61 -2.15
CA ASN A 686 -32.01 57.30 -1.86
C ASN A 686 -31.79 57.16 -0.34
N GLN A 687 -31.87 55.93 0.15
CA GLN A 687 -31.46 55.56 1.51
C GLN A 687 -30.57 54.32 1.46
N TRP A 688 -29.42 54.39 2.13
CA TRP A 688 -28.53 53.25 2.33
C TRP A 688 -29.09 52.32 3.41
N ILE A 689 -29.06 51.02 3.17
CA ILE A 689 -29.43 50.00 4.16
C ILE A 689 -28.31 48.97 4.30
N GLU A 690 -27.93 48.69 5.55
CA GLU A 690 -27.11 47.54 5.93
C GLU A 690 -27.99 46.47 6.58
N THR A 691 -27.93 45.24 6.06
CA THR A 691 -28.64 44.08 6.59
C THR A 691 -27.63 43.07 7.11
N THR A 692 -27.54 42.93 8.43
CA THR A 692 -26.70 41.93 9.10
C THR A 692 -27.46 40.61 9.23
N ILE A 693 -26.81 39.51 8.88
CA ILE A 693 -27.35 38.16 9.08
C ILE A 693 -26.95 37.68 10.47
N ALA A 694 -27.94 37.19 11.23
CA ALA A 694 -27.74 36.54 12.50
C ALA A 694 -27.82 35.02 12.32
N ASP A 695 -26.80 34.37 12.84
CA ASP A 695 -26.64 32.93 13.05
C ASP A 695 -27.85 32.32 13.80
N VAL A 696 -28.30 31.15 13.33
CA VAL A 696 -29.32 30.30 13.95
C VAL A 696 -28.81 28.86 14.05
N ASN A 697 -28.36 28.47 15.25
CA ASN A 697 -27.96 27.09 15.59
C ASN A 697 -28.64 25.96 14.80
N GLU A 698 -27.86 25.24 14.00
CA GLU A 698 -28.17 23.99 13.33
C GLU A 698 -27.81 22.78 14.20
N ALA A 699 -28.47 21.64 13.96
CA ALA A 699 -28.10 20.40 14.63
C ALA A 699 -26.80 19.81 14.03
N PRO A 700 -25.96 19.13 14.85
CA PRO A 700 -24.84 18.36 14.33
C PRO A 700 -25.29 17.36 13.26
N THR A 701 -24.49 17.17 12.22
CA THR A 701 -24.85 16.33 11.05
C THR A 701 -24.06 15.04 10.94
N ASP A 702 -22.89 14.95 11.59
CA ASP A 702 -22.10 13.72 11.60
C ASP A 702 -21.34 13.51 12.90
N LEU A 703 -20.97 12.24 13.14
CA LEU A 703 -20.08 11.80 14.19
C LEU A 703 -19.06 10.85 13.56
N ARG A 704 -17.79 11.04 13.89
CA ARG A 704 -16.69 10.20 13.40
C ARG A 704 -15.76 9.79 14.52
N LEU A 705 -15.15 8.63 14.33
CA LEU A 705 -14.01 8.17 15.10
C LEU A 705 -12.79 8.23 14.17
N ILE A 706 -11.66 8.75 14.66
CA ILE A 706 -10.44 8.87 13.84
C ILE A 706 -9.86 7.49 13.51
N SER A 707 -9.96 6.54 14.45
CA SER A 707 -9.72 5.12 14.20
C SER A 707 -10.94 4.30 14.63
N THR A 708 -11.24 3.26 13.86
CA THR A 708 -12.21 2.20 14.22
C THR A 708 -11.54 0.86 14.51
N SER A 709 -10.21 0.83 14.61
CA SER A 709 -9.47 -0.35 15.04
C SER A 709 -8.41 0.00 16.08
N PHE A 710 -8.10 -0.97 16.93
CA PHE A 710 -7.00 -0.90 17.89
C PHE A 710 -6.49 -2.30 18.17
N ASN A 711 -5.22 -2.41 18.54
CA ASN A 711 -4.63 -3.71 18.85
C ASN A 711 -5.19 -4.28 20.15
N GLU A 712 -5.22 -5.60 20.25
CA GLU A 712 -5.40 -6.24 21.54
C GLU A 712 -4.24 -5.98 22.51
N ASN A 713 -4.35 -6.49 23.74
CA ASN A 713 -3.30 -6.41 24.77
C ASN A 713 -2.89 -4.98 25.18
N ILE A 714 -3.61 -3.95 24.70
CA ILE A 714 -3.43 -2.57 25.15
C ILE A 714 -3.91 -2.41 26.60
N ALA A 715 -3.16 -1.64 27.39
CA ALA A 715 -3.50 -1.44 28.80
C ALA A 715 -4.92 -0.85 28.98
N ALA A 716 -5.59 -1.20 30.08
CA ALA A 716 -6.88 -0.62 30.45
C ALA A 716 -6.81 0.92 30.50
N SER A 717 -7.90 1.60 30.14
CA SER A 717 -8.00 3.07 30.03
C SER A 717 -7.13 3.72 28.94
N THR A 718 -6.63 2.93 27.99
CA THR A 718 -5.95 3.44 26.79
C THR A 718 -6.93 4.15 25.88
N ILE A 719 -6.48 5.23 25.24
CA ILE A 719 -7.22 5.94 24.20
C ILE A 719 -7.18 5.08 22.94
N VAL A 720 -8.37 4.70 22.45
CA VAL A 720 -8.50 3.88 21.24
C VAL A 720 -8.89 4.70 20.02
N SER A 721 -9.49 5.88 20.23
CA SER A 721 -9.86 6.77 19.14
C SER A 721 -10.12 8.19 19.63
N ALA A 722 -9.89 9.18 18.77
CA ALA A 722 -10.40 10.53 18.97
C ALA A 722 -11.81 10.64 18.36
N ILE A 723 -12.68 11.41 19.01
CA ILE A 723 -14.06 11.61 18.62
C ILE A 723 -14.19 12.96 17.93
N GLY A 724 -14.73 12.94 16.72
CA GLY A 724 -15.08 14.13 15.96
C GLY A 724 -16.57 14.18 15.66
N SER A 725 -17.05 15.37 15.32
CA SER A 725 -18.38 15.61 14.79
C SER A 725 -18.32 16.76 13.79
N THR A 726 -19.34 16.83 12.94
CA THR A 726 -19.54 17.92 11.99
C THR A 726 -20.78 18.69 12.41
N ASP A 727 -20.64 20.01 12.44
CA ASP A 727 -21.69 20.95 12.80
C ASP A 727 -21.48 22.22 11.95
N ALA A 728 -22.57 22.81 11.45
CA ALA A 728 -22.52 24.02 10.64
C ALA A 728 -22.01 25.19 11.49
N ASP A 729 -22.48 25.24 12.75
CA ASP A 729 -22.02 26.15 13.80
C ASP A 729 -20.60 25.78 14.25
N THR A 730 -19.59 26.27 13.52
CA THR A 730 -18.19 25.92 13.82
C THR A 730 -17.74 26.41 15.21
N SER A 731 -18.40 27.46 15.74
CA SER A 731 -18.11 28.04 17.05
C SER A 731 -18.78 27.32 18.23
N ASP A 732 -19.68 26.37 17.95
CA ASP A 732 -20.47 25.69 18.96
C ASP A 732 -19.66 24.74 19.84
N LEU A 733 -19.98 24.76 21.14
CA LEU A 733 -19.39 23.83 22.09
C LEU A 733 -20.08 22.48 22.02
N ARG A 734 -19.32 21.45 21.63
CA ARG A 734 -19.84 20.09 21.46
C ARG A 734 -19.58 19.22 22.68
N THR A 735 -20.58 18.44 23.08
CA THR A 735 -20.47 17.45 24.15
C THR A 735 -20.80 16.06 23.61
N TYR A 736 -20.06 15.04 24.06
CA TYR A 736 -20.17 13.67 23.57
C TYR A 736 -20.60 12.72 24.68
N SER A 737 -21.47 11.76 24.37
CA SER A 737 -21.91 10.73 25.30
C SER A 737 -22.13 9.37 24.63
N LEU A 738 -22.05 8.30 25.43
CA LEU A 738 -22.47 6.95 25.04
C LEU A 738 -23.94 6.78 25.44
N ILE A 739 -24.81 6.44 24.49
CA ILE A 739 -26.26 6.39 24.69
C ILE A 739 -26.84 5.01 24.32
N SER A 740 -27.97 4.65 24.91
CA SER A 740 -28.66 3.40 24.58
C SER A 740 -29.33 3.45 23.20
N GLY A 741 -29.38 2.33 22.47
CA GLY A 741 -30.05 2.21 21.17
C GLY A 741 -29.47 1.11 20.28
N ASN A 742 -29.82 1.08 19.00
CA ASN A 742 -29.22 0.09 18.08
C ASN A 742 -27.69 0.28 17.99
N GLY A 743 -26.92 -0.80 18.19
CA GLY A 743 -25.46 -0.79 18.15
C GLY A 743 -24.76 -0.39 19.47
N ASP A 744 -25.44 -0.46 20.62
CA ASP A 744 -24.91 -0.02 21.92
C ASP A 744 -24.37 -1.15 22.83
N THR A 745 -24.25 -2.38 22.31
CA THR A 745 -24.06 -3.59 23.13
C THR A 745 -22.85 -3.55 24.04
N ASP A 746 -21.82 -2.79 23.65
CA ASP A 746 -20.54 -2.70 24.36
C ASP A 746 -20.28 -1.33 24.98
N ASN A 747 -21.26 -0.42 25.01
CA ASN A 747 -21.10 0.93 25.57
C ASN A 747 -20.47 0.95 26.98
N SER A 748 -20.82 -0.01 27.85
CA SER A 748 -20.28 -0.09 29.21
C SER A 748 -18.79 -0.41 29.28
N LEU A 749 -18.20 -0.91 28.19
CA LEU A 749 -16.78 -1.22 28.08
C LEU A 749 -15.94 -0.01 27.67
N PHE A 750 -16.57 1.13 27.36
CA PHE A 750 -15.90 2.35 26.94
C PHE A 750 -16.23 3.54 27.85
N THR A 751 -15.35 4.53 27.83
CA THR A 751 -15.52 5.80 28.53
C THR A 751 -15.14 6.96 27.61
N ILE A 752 -15.94 8.02 27.65
CA ILE A 752 -15.63 9.30 26.98
C ILE A 752 -14.71 10.12 27.88
N TYR A 753 -13.54 10.49 27.35
CA TYR A 753 -12.54 11.28 28.06
C TYR A 753 -12.33 12.63 27.37
N LYS A 754 -12.69 13.72 28.05
CA LYS A 754 -12.52 15.09 27.55
C LYS A 754 -11.09 15.57 27.78
N GLY A 755 -10.30 15.72 26.71
CA GLY A 755 -9.00 16.36 26.73
C GLY A 755 -9.09 17.90 26.68
N VAL A 756 -7.95 18.57 26.51
CA VAL A 756 -7.89 20.05 26.48
C VAL A 756 -8.54 20.63 25.21
N ALA A 757 -8.32 20.00 24.05
CA ALA A 757 -8.90 20.42 22.76
C ALA A 757 -9.70 19.32 22.05
N ILE A 758 -9.44 18.04 22.37
CA ILE A 758 -10.01 16.87 21.69
C ILE A 758 -10.70 15.97 22.72
N THR A 759 -11.82 15.37 22.35
CA THR A 759 -12.48 14.34 23.14
C THR A 759 -12.10 12.96 22.61
N TYR A 760 -11.84 12.03 23.53
CA TYR A 760 -11.33 10.69 23.21
C TYR A 760 -12.29 9.61 23.69
N LEU A 761 -12.25 8.48 22.98
CA LEU A 761 -12.83 7.23 23.41
C LEU A 761 -11.73 6.37 24.06
N LYS A 762 -12.00 5.88 25.26
CA LYS A 762 -11.12 4.94 25.99
C LYS A 762 -11.79 3.60 26.18
N ILE A 763 -11.02 2.53 26.11
CA ILE A 763 -11.48 1.20 26.50
C ILE A 763 -11.22 0.98 28.01
N ASN A 764 -12.18 0.40 28.73
CA ASN A 764 -12.14 0.29 30.19
C ASN A 764 -11.31 -0.91 30.69
N SER A 765 -11.03 -1.89 29.85
CA SER A 765 -10.27 -3.10 30.17
C SER A 765 -9.43 -3.50 28.97
N SER A 766 -8.37 -4.29 29.20
CA SER A 766 -7.54 -4.78 28.10
C SER A 766 -8.41 -5.63 27.15
N PRO A 767 -8.44 -5.31 25.84
CA PRO A 767 -9.03 -6.18 24.83
C PRO A 767 -8.16 -7.41 24.61
N ASP A 768 -8.81 -8.50 24.19
CA ASP A 768 -8.28 -9.83 23.92
C ASP A 768 -9.10 -10.34 22.71
N TYR A 769 -8.42 -10.54 21.58
CA TYR A 769 -9.04 -10.80 20.28
C TYR A 769 -9.70 -12.18 20.25
N GLU A 770 -9.03 -13.19 20.80
CA GLU A 770 -9.47 -14.59 20.89
C GLU A 770 -10.80 -14.69 21.65
N THR A 771 -10.96 -13.84 22.66
CA THR A 771 -12.19 -13.71 23.44
C THR A 771 -13.23 -12.88 22.69
N LYS A 772 -12.84 -11.73 22.12
CA LYS A 772 -13.76 -10.82 21.41
C LYS A 772 -13.05 -9.88 20.44
N SER A 773 -13.13 -10.21 19.14
CA SER A 773 -12.53 -9.46 18.04
C SER A 773 -13.23 -8.16 17.62
N SER A 774 -14.40 -7.82 18.16
CA SER A 774 -15.09 -6.57 17.83
C SER A 774 -16.06 -6.07 18.89
N TYR A 775 -16.24 -4.75 18.96
CA TYR A 775 -17.13 -4.06 19.90
C TYR A 775 -18.10 -3.15 19.16
N ASN A 776 -19.36 -3.08 19.60
CA ASN A 776 -20.34 -2.13 19.07
C ASN A 776 -20.71 -1.07 20.11
N ILE A 777 -20.53 0.20 19.75
CA ILE A 777 -20.89 1.34 20.59
C ILE A 777 -21.82 2.31 19.86
N ARG A 778 -22.60 3.08 20.62
CA ARG A 778 -23.45 4.14 20.10
C ARG A 778 -23.13 5.47 20.76
N LEU A 779 -22.60 6.40 19.97
CA LEU A 779 -22.21 7.73 20.39
C LEU A 779 -23.27 8.75 20.01
N GLN A 780 -23.42 9.78 20.84
CA GLN A 780 -24.20 10.98 20.57
C GLN A 780 -23.31 12.22 20.76
N VAL A 781 -23.47 13.19 19.86
CA VAL A 781 -23.00 14.56 20.03
C VAL A 781 -24.20 15.47 20.31
N THR A 782 -24.00 16.43 21.19
CA THR A 782 -24.94 17.52 21.50
C THR A 782 -24.20 18.85 21.37
N ASP A 783 -24.75 19.77 20.59
CA ASP A 783 -24.25 21.13 20.40
C ASP A 783 -24.56 22.05 21.60
N SER A 784 -24.32 23.35 21.46
CA SER A 784 -24.61 24.31 22.53
C SER A 784 -26.08 24.75 22.59
N GLY A 785 -26.80 24.66 21.46
CA GLY A 785 -28.26 24.83 21.35
C GLY A 785 -29.09 23.71 21.99
N GLY A 786 -28.49 22.54 22.22
CA GLY A 786 -29.12 21.34 22.77
C GLY A 786 -29.63 20.34 21.73
N GLU A 787 -29.40 20.58 20.44
CA GLU A 787 -29.73 19.65 19.37
C GLU A 787 -28.69 18.51 19.29
N THR A 788 -29.08 17.35 18.74
CA THR A 788 -28.25 16.14 18.87
C THR A 788 -28.20 15.27 17.61
N TYR A 789 -27.08 14.57 17.44
CA TYR A 789 -26.90 13.53 16.43
C TYR A 789 -26.26 12.28 17.04
N ALA A 790 -26.73 11.10 16.66
CA ALA A 790 -26.25 9.84 17.22
C ALA A 790 -25.98 8.78 16.15
N LYS A 791 -24.89 8.04 16.31
CA LYS A 791 -24.38 7.05 15.34
C LYS A 791 -23.78 5.85 16.05
N ALA A 792 -23.98 4.67 15.49
CA ALA A 792 -23.37 3.44 15.96
C ALA A 792 -22.02 3.20 15.24
N PHE A 793 -21.05 2.65 15.96
CA PHE A 793 -19.73 2.30 15.46
C PHE A 793 -19.41 0.87 15.85
N THR A 794 -18.85 0.12 14.90
CA THR A 794 -18.20 -1.16 15.15
C THR A 794 -16.70 -0.90 15.20
N LEU A 795 -16.07 -1.29 16.29
CA LEU A 795 -14.64 -1.21 16.51
C LEU A 795 -14.04 -2.60 16.37
N SER A 796 -13.05 -2.78 15.50
CA SER A 796 -12.32 -4.05 15.39
C SER A 796 -11.12 -4.05 16.34
N VAL A 797 -10.87 -5.22 16.93
CA VAL A 797 -9.62 -5.50 17.62
C VAL A 797 -8.68 -6.11 16.58
N ASN A 798 -7.45 -5.61 16.49
CA ASN A 798 -6.43 -6.23 15.65
C ASN A 798 -5.77 -7.35 16.44
N ASP A 799 -5.80 -8.53 15.83
CA ASP A 799 -5.13 -9.75 16.25
C ASP A 799 -3.61 -9.56 16.27
N LEU A 800 -2.94 -9.89 17.38
CA LEU A 800 -1.49 -9.82 17.54
C LEU A 800 -0.93 -11.17 17.97
N ASN A 801 -0.08 -11.78 17.14
CA ASN A 801 0.56 -13.06 17.42
C ASN A 801 1.11 -13.18 18.87
N GLU A 802 0.52 -14.09 19.64
CA GLU A 802 0.98 -14.55 20.94
C GLU A 802 2.07 -15.62 20.83
N THR A 803 2.86 -15.76 21.89
CA THR A 803 3.88 -16.81 21.92
C THR A 803 3.23 -18.16 22.25
N PRO A 804 3.59 -19.26 21.53
CA PRO A 804 3.21 -20.61 21.89
C PRO A 804 3.43 -20.90 23.37
N THR A 805 2.47 -21.56 24.03
CA THR A 805 2.52 -21.76 25.49
C THR A 805 2.85 -23.18 25.92
N ALA A 806 2.67 -24.17 25.05
CA ALA A 806 3.01 -25.56 25.34
C ALA A 806 3.39 -26.37 24.08
N LEU A 807 4.27 -27.35 24.26
CA LEU A 807 4.56 -28.39 23.27
C LEU A 807 4.18 -29.74 23.87
N THR A 808 3.51 -30.59 23.10
CA THR A 808 3.02 -31.89 23.57
C THR A 808 3.38 -33.00 22.61
N LEU A 809 3.58 -34.19 23.17
CA LEU A 809 3.81 -35.43 22.43
C LEU A 809 2.60 -36.35 22.58
N SER A 810 2.18 -36.97 21.49
CA SER A 810 1.17 -38.04 21.50
C SER A 810 1.56 -39.26 22.33
N SER A 811 2.87 -39.51 22.49
CA SER A 811 3.41 -40.57 23.34
C SER A 811 4.80 -40.18 23.86
N SER A 812 5.11 -40.54 25.09
CA SER A 812 6.45 -40.40 25.68
C SER A 812 7.21 -41.74 25.74
N SER A 813 6.74 -42.75 25.02
CA SER A 813 7.36 -44.07 24.99
C SER A 813 7.13 -44.79 23.67
N PHE A 814 8.08 -45.62 23.28
CA PHE A 814 8.02 -46.47 22.09
C PHE A 814 8.72 -47.80 22.35
N ASN A 815 8.35 -48.83 21.60
CA ASN A 815 9.00 -50.13 21.73
C ASN A 815 10.41 -50.07 21.15
N GLU A 816 11.32 -50.88 21.68
CA GLU A 816 12.54 -51.19 20.98
C GLU A 816 12.29 -51.96 19.68
N ASN A 817 13.35 -52.17 18.88
CA ASN A 817 13.31 -52.95 17.65
C ASN A 817 12.36 -52.41 16.56
N ILE A 818 11.85 -51.18 16.72
CA ILE A 818 11.17 -50.44 15.65
C ILE A 818 12.16 -50.04 14.58
N ALA A 819 11.75 -50.10 13.31
CA ALA A 819 12.65 -49.78 12.20
C ALA A 819 13.20 -48.34 12.29
N ALA A 820 14.42 -48.13 11.81
CA ALA A 820 14.97 -46.78 11.61
C ALA A 820 14.00 -45.88 10.83
N ALA A 821 13.98 -44.59 11.16
CA ALA A 821 13.04 -43.57 10.65
C ALA A 821 11.55 -43.79 11.02
N SER A 822 11.23 -44.72 11.92
CA SER A 822 9.88 -44.85 12.46
C SER A 822 9.48 -43.61 13.26
N THR A 823 8.19 -43.24 13.17
CA THR A 823 7.61 -42.17 13.99
C THR A 823 7.37 -42.71 15.39
N VAL A 824 7.95 -42.05 16.39
CA VAL A 824 7.82 -42.44 17.81
C VAL A 824 6.77 -41.62 18.54
N ALA A 825 6.50 -40.41 18.05
CA ALA A 825 5.45 -39.53 18.52
C ALA A 825 5.14 -38.49 17.44
N THR A 826 3.90 -38.01 17.41
CA THR A 826 3.54 -36.74 16.77
C THR A 826 3.57 -35.60 17.79
N LEU A 827 3.93 -34.41 17.31
CA LEU A 827 4.07 -33.14 18.01
C LEU A 827 2.81 -32.30 17.83
N SER A 828 2.39 -31.60 18.89
CA SER A 828 1.33 -30.59 18.84
C SER A 828 1.65 -29.44 19.78
N THR A 829 1.26 -28.23 19.37
CA THR A 829 1.46 -26.98 20.12
C THR A 829 0.13 -26.49 20.69
N THR A 830 0.18 -25.85 21.86
CA THR A 830 -0.91 -25.01 22.36
C THR A 830 -0.53 -23.57 22.13
N ASP A 831 -1.40 -22.85 21.45
CA ASP A 831 -1.26 -21.46 21.07
C ASP A 831 -2.62 -20.77 21.20
N ASP A 832 -2.62 -19.51 21.59
CA ASP A 832 -3.85 -18.71 21.71
C ASP A 832 -4.34 -18.32 20.29
N ASP A 833 -3.41 -18.07 19.36
CA ASP A 833 -3.64 -17.91 17.92
C ASP A 833 -4.09 -19.22 17.25
N THR A 834 -5.37 -19.57 17.34
CA THR A 834 -5.83 -20.89 16.83
C THR A 834 -5.67 -21.10 15.31
N SER A 835 -5.48 -20.03 14.54
CA SER A 835 -5.17 -20.09 13.10
C SER A 835 -3.70 -20.30 12.78
N ASP A 836 -2.81 -20.23 13.76
CA ASP A 836 -1.38 -20.28 13.55
C ASP A 836 -0.90 -21.65 13.09
N THR A 837 0.14 -21.62 12.25
CA THR A 837 0.83 -22.84 11.80
C THR A 837 2.14 -22.99 12.52
N HIS A 838 2.34 -24.14 13.16
CA HIS A 838 3.55 -24.40 13.93
C HIS A 838 4.56 -25.26 13.17
N THR A 839 5.81 -24.84 13.21
CA THR A 839 6.97 -25.63 12.78
C THR A 839 7.74 -26.14 14.00
N TYR A 840 8.40 -27.28 13.85
CA TYR A 840 9.08 -27.94 14.97
C TYR A 840 10.55 -28.19 14.67
N SER A 841 11.40 -28.00 15.66
CA SER A 841 12.85 -28.23 15.55
C SER A 841 13.43 -28.89 16.81
N LEU A 842 14.59 -29.53 16.66
CA LEU A 842 15.40 -30.00 17.78
C LEU A 842 16.45 -28.94 18.09
N VAL A 843 16.44 -28.40 19.30
CA VAL A 843 17.30 -27.27 19.71
C VAL A 843 18.24 -27.63 20.83
N THR A 844 19.37 -26.94 20.90
CA THR A 844 20.33 -27.14 22.00
C THR A 844 19.81 -26.54 23.32
N GLY A 845 20.17 -27.13 24.46
CA GLY A 845 19.77 -26.64 25.77
C GLY A 845 19.86 -27.69 26.87
N THR A 846 19.28 -27.42 28.04
CA THR A 846 19.23 -28.44 29.11
C THR A 846 18.39 -29.64 28.67
N ASP A 847 18.89 -30.85 28.95
CA ASP A 847 18.28 -32.15 28.63
C ASP A 847 18.12 -32.43 27.10
N ASP A 848 19.09 -32.02 26.28
CA ASP A 848 19.14 -32.20 24.82
C ASP A 848 20.08 -33.32 24.33
N THR A 849 20.61 -34.14 25.25
CA THR A 849 21.76 -35.03 25.01
C THR A 849 21.57 -36.01 23.86
N ASP A 850 20.31 -36.32 23.51
CA ASP A 850 19.95 -37.28 22.49
C ASP A 850 19.27 -36.68 21.25
N ASN A 851 19.28 -35.35 21.09
CA ASN A 851 18.74 -34.71 19.88
C ASN A 851 19.30 -35.30 18.59
N SER A 852 20.58 -35.70 18.60
CA SER A 852 21.23 -36.31 17.44
C SER A 852 20.63 -37.65 17.01
N SER A 853 19.91 -38.35 17.90
CA SER A 853 19.22 -39.62 17.64
C SER A 853 17.88 -39.46 16.94
N PHE A 854 17.35 -38.24 16.82
CA PHE A 854 16.03 -37.97 16.24
C PHE A 854 16.08 -37.02 15.05
N THR A 855 15.02 -37.05 14.25
CA THR A 855 14.69 -36.08 13.19
C THR A 855 13.24 -35.70 13.29
N ILE A 856 12.90 -34.53 12.78
CA ILE A 856 11.52 -34.07 12.65
C ILE A 856 11.16 -34.05 11.17
N ASP A 857 9.97 -34.55 10.85
CA ASP A 857 9.37 -34.51 9.52
C ASP A 857 7.92 -34.03 9.65
N GLY A 858 7.69 -32.75 9.34
CA GLY A 858 6.45 -32.06 9.71
C GLY A 858 6.23 -32.07 11.22
N SER A 859 5.12 -32.63 11.68
CA SER A 859 4.82 -32.84 13.10
C SER A 859 5.27 -34.22 13.62
N SER A 860 5.95 -35.04 12.81
CA SER A 860 6.38 -36.39 13.22
C SER A 860 7.79 -36.37 13.79
N LEU A 861 7.93 -36.76 15.06
CA LEU A 861 9.22 -37.06 15.67
C LEU A 861 9.63 -38.49 15.30
N LYS A 862 10.77 -38.62 14.62
CA LYS A 862 11.28 -39.90 14.10
C LYS A 862 12.62 -40.26 14.72
N ILE A 863 12.81 -41.53 15.06
CA ILE A 863 14.10 -42.06 15.53
C ILE A 863 14.99 -42.37 14.32
N LYS A 864 16.28 -42.00 14.35
CA LYS A 864 17.21 -42.23 13.21
C LYS A 864 17.67 -43.66 13.07
N ALA A 865 17.87 -44.36 14.18
CA ALA A 865 18.34 -45.75 14.22
C ALA A 865 17.33 -46.60 14.99
N SER A 866 17.31 -47.91 14.74
CA SER A 866 16.50 -48.82 15.56
C SER A 866 16.95 -48.72 17.02
N PRO A 867 16.04 -48.43 17.96
CA PRO A 867 16.34 -48.41 19.39
C PRO A 867 16.46 -49.85 19.91
N ASP A 868 17.32 -50.02 20.92
CA ASP A 868 17.63 -51.27 21.63
C ASP A 868 17.64 -50.88 23.12
N TYR A 869 16.77 -51.52 23.91
CA TYR A 869 16.52 -51.19 25.31
C TYR A 869 17.73 -51.54 26.19
N GLU A 870 18.34 -52.70 25.97
CA GLU A 870 19.53 -53.22 26.67
C GLU A 870 20.71 -52.28 26.50
N THR A 871 20.84 -51.66 25.32
CA THR A 871 21.85 -50.63 25.05
C THR A 871 21.45 -49.28 25.64
N LYS A 872 20.20 -48.85 25.46
CA LYS A 872 19.72 -47.54 25.93
C LYS A 872 18.19 -47.49 26.10
N SER A 873 17.76 -47.54 27.36
CA SER A 873 16.35 -47.57 27.75
C SER A 873 15.63 -46.20 27.76
N SER A 874 16.32 -45.07 27.54
CA SER A 874 15.69 -43.75 27.48
C SER A 874 16.49 -42.73 26.69
N TYR A 875 15.79 -41.76 26.12
CA TYR A 875 16.35 -40.65 25.37
C TYR A 875 15.86 -39.31 25.92
N LYS A 876 16.78 -38.34 26.06
CA LYS A 876 16.46 -36.96 26.44
C LYS A 876 16.63 -36.02 25.26
N ILE A 877 15.53 -35.41 24.85
CA ILE A 877 15.49 -34.47 23.72
C ILE A 877 14.92 -33.13 24.13
N ARG A 878 15.28 -32.07 23.40
CA ARG A 878 14.70 -30.76 23.56
C ARG A 878 14.12 -30.28 22.23
N LEU A 879 12.82 -30.04 22.25
CA LEU A 879 12.02 -29.66 21.09
C LEU A 879 11.62 -28.20 21.20
N GLN A 880 11.60 -27.50 20.08
CA GLN A 880 11.07 -26.14 19.94
C GLN A 880 9.91 -26.17 18.96
N THR A 881 8.84 -25.45 19.28
CA THR A 881 7.81 -25.02 18.34
C THR A 881 8.04 -23.55 18.01
N THR A 882 7.82 -23.20 16.75
CA THR A 882 7.84 -21.83 16.24
C THR A 882 6.53 -21.62 15.49
N ASP A 883 5.79 -20.59 15.89
CA ASP A 883 4.55 -20.18 15.23
C ASP A 883 4.82 -19.48 13.88
N SER A 884 3.80 -18.86 13.29
CA SER A 884 3.95 -18.16 12.02
C SER A 884 4.55 -16.75 12.16
N GLY A 885 4.38 -16.11 13.33
CA GLY A 885 5.01 -14.84 13.70
C GLY A 885 6.51 -14.94 14.03
N GLY A 886 7.04 -16.14 14.23
CA GLY A 886 8.43 -16.41 14.56
C GLY A 886 8.72 -16.51 16.06
N GLU A 887 7.72 -16.38 16.92
CA GLU A 887 7.85 -16.58 18.37
C GLU A 887 7.95 -18.08 18.69
N THR A 888 8.61 -18.41 19.80
CA THR A 888 9.03 -19.80 20.05
C THR A 888 8.85 -20.27 21.48
N TYR A 889 8.53 -21.56 21.62
CA TYR A 889 8.50 -22.26 22.90
C TYR A 889 9.32 -23.54 22.82
N ALA A 890 10.17 -23.78 23.82
CA ALA A 890 11.04 -24.95 23.85
C ALA A 890 10.92 -25.72 25.17
N GLU A 891 10.72 -27.03 25.07
CA GLU A 891 10.52 -27.93 26.20
C GLU A 891 11.35 -29.22 26.03
N ALA A 892 11.80 -29.77 27.16
CA ALA A 892 12.58 -31.01 27.19
C ALA A 892 11.67 -32.21 27.48
N PHE A 893 11.87 -33.30 26.74
CA PHE A 893 11.13 -34.53 26.87
C PHE A 893 12.06 -35.70 27.13
N THR A 894 11.63 -36.60 28.02
CA THR A 894 12.26 -37.90 28.21
C THR A 894 11.38 -38.96 27.56
N LEU A 895 11.91 -39.64 26.55
CA LEU A 895 11.25 -40.75 25.86
C LEU A 895 11.78 -42.06 26.41
N SER A 896 10.90 -42.92 26.93
CA SER A 896 11.29 -44.26 27.37
C SER A 896 11.18 -45.28 26.23
N VAL A 897 12.20 -46.12 26.11
CA VAL A 897 12.13 -47.33 25.29
C VAL A 897 11.45 -48.41 26.11
N LYS A 898 10.50 -49.13 25.52
CA LYS A 898 9.88 -50.30 26.14
C LYS A 898 10.64 -51.55 25.70
N ASP A 899 11.16 -52.22 26.71
CA ASP A 899 11.67 -53.59 26.69
C ASP A 899 10.62 -54.53 26.04
N LEU A 900 11.04 -55.25 25.00
CA LEU A 900 10.33 -56.36 24.39
C LEU A 900 11.14 -57.64 24.64
N ASN A 901 10.45 -58.78 24.72
CA ASN A 901 11.16 -60.04 24.92
C ASN A 901 11.87 -60.51 23.64
N GLU A 902 13.16 -60.76 23.72
CA GLU A 902 13.96 -61.47 22.75
C GLU A 902 13.99 -62.98 23.08
N ALA A 903 14.46 -63.79 22.14
CA ALA A 903 14.64 -65.21 22.39
C ALA A 903 16.08 -65.47 22.86
N PRO A 904 16.33 -66.52 23.67
CA PRO A 904 17.68 -66.87 24.08
C PRO A 904 18.59 -67.09 22.86
N THR A 905 19.68 -66.34 22.77
CA THR A 905 20.53 -66.27 21.57
C THR A 905 21.53 -67.41 21.49
N SER A 906 21.98 -67.92 22.63
CA SER A 906 22.87 -69.06 22.69
C SER A 906 22.77 -69.80 24.01
N TRP A 907 23.28 -71.03 24.04
CA TRP A 907 23.45 -71.79 25.26
C TRP A 907 24.66 -72.70 25.16
N ASN A 908 25.18 -73.11 26.31
CA ASN A 908 26.40 -73.90 26.42
C ASN A 908 26.29 -74.91 27.56
N PHE A 909 27.04 -75.99 27.44
CA PHE A 909 27.30 -76.91 28.54
C PHE A 909 28.56 -76.48 29.29
N SER A 910 28.58 -76.66 30.61
CA SER A 910 29.78 -76.46 31.43
C SER A 910 30.91 -77.42 31.08
N SER A 911 30.58 -78.57 30.47
CA SER A 911 31.51 -79.57 29.93
C SER A 911 30.82 -80.35 28.81
N TYR A 912 31.59 -80.70 27.77
CA TYR A 912 31.15 -81.65 26.73
C TYR A 912 31.68 -83.07 26.96
N TYR A 913 32.43 -83.27 28.04
CA TYR A 913 33.14 -84.51 28.35
C TYR A 913 32.69 -85.04 29.71
N PHE A 914 32.55 -86.36 29.82
CA PHE A 914 32.31 -87.06 31.08
C PHE A 914 32.87 -88.49 31.04
N ASP A 915 33.30 -89.01 32.18
CA ASP A 915 34.00 -90.30 32.24
C ASP A 915 33.03 -91.49 32.12
N GLU A 916 33.54 -92.59 31.56
CA GLU A 916 32.71 -93.78 31.31
C GLU A 916 32.13 -94.43 32.58
N ASN A 917 32.79 -94.27 33.73
CA ASN A 917 32.34 -94.85 34.99
C ASN A 917 31.43 -93.92 35.81
N ILE A 918 30.95 -92.81 35.21
CA ILE A 918 30.08 -91.87 35.92
C ILE A 918 28.80 -92.59 36.37
N ALA A 919 28.50 -92.51 37.67
CA ALA A 919 27.33 -93.18 38.23
C ALA A 919 26.03 -92.64 37.60
N ALA A 920 25.03 -93.52 37.43
CA ALA A 920 23.69 -93.10 37.04
C ALA A 920 23.15 -91.97 37.96
N ASP A 921 22.33 -91.08 37.42
CA ASP A 921 21.82 -89.85 38.06
C ASP A 921 22.86 -88.76 38.36
N SER A 922 24.11 -88.95 37.96
CA SER A 922 25.12 -87.90 38.06
C SER A 922 24.91 -86.81 37.01
N THR A 923 25.24 -85.58 37.39
CA THR A 923 25.28 -84.42 36.48
C THR A 923 26.48 -84.56 35.55
N VAL A 924 26.24 -84.64 34.25
CA VAL A 924 27.28 -84.66 33.21
C VAL A 924 27.69 -83.26 32.78
N ALA A 925 26.74 -82.32 32.82
CA ALA A 925 26.98 -80.92 32.49
C ALA A 925 25.91 -80.02 33.11
N ILE A 926 26.26 -78.76 33.35
CA ILE A 926 25.32 -77.69 33.66
C ILE A 926 25.06 -76.91 32.38
N ILE A 927 23.80 -76.62 32.09
CA ILE A 927 23.38 -75.81 30.94
C ILE A 927 23.27 -74.36 31.38
N SER A 928 23.93 -73.46 30.64
CA SER A 928 23.78 -72.01 30.78
C SER A 928 23.29 -71.43 29.46
N ALA A 929 22.36 -70.49 29.52
CA ALA A 929 21.88 -69.75 28.37
C ALA A 929 22.33 -68.30 28.44
N VAL A 930 22.45 -67.67 27.28
CA VAL A 930 22.63 -66.22 27.12
C VAL A 930 21.36 -65.69 26.48
N ASP A 931 20.80 -64.68 27.12
CA ASP A 931 19.62 -63.95 26.67
C ASP A 931 19.90 -62.46 26.85
N GLU A 932 19.33 -61.67 25.94
CA GLU A 932 19.49 -60.21 25.90
C GLU A 932 18.63 -59.58 27.01
N ASP A 933 17.44 -60.14 27.29
CA ASP A 933 16.55 -59.75 28.39
C ASP A 933 17.26 -59.94 29.76
N GLN A 934 17.73 -58.85 30.35
CA GLN A 934 18.50 -58.91 31.59
C GLN A 934 17.64 -59.41 32.77
N SER A 935 18.02 -60.56 33.34
CA SER A 935 17.31 -61.27 34.43
C SER A 935 16.20 -62.23 34.00
N ASP A 936 16.10 -62.58 32.71
CA ASP A 936 15.21 -63.66 32.28
C ASP A 936 15.62 -65.02 32.88
N THR A 937 14.62 -65.86 33.16
CA THR A 937 14.79 -67.22 33.66
C THR A 937 14.60 -68.24 32.54
N HIS A 938 15.49 -69.22 32.49
CA HIS A 938 15.54 -70.19 31.40
C HIS A 938 15.06 -71.57 31.84
N THR A 939 14.25 -72.19 30.98
CA THR A 939 13.90 -73.61 31.07
C THR A 939 14.56 -74.38 29.92
N PHE A 940 15.05 -75.58 30.22
CA PHE A 940 15.83 -76.40 29.28
C PHE A 940 15.10 -77.71 29.01
N SER A 941 14.96 -78.08 27.74
CA SER A 941 14.25 -79.29 27.33
C SER A 941 15.02 -80.09 26.29
N LEU A 942 15.03 -81.41 26.45
CA LEU A 942 15.52 -82.35 25.42
C LEU A 942 14.45 -82.53 24.34
N ILE A 943 14.78 -82.19 23.09
CA ILE A 943 13.83 -82.26 21.97
C ILE A 943 14.01 -83.55 21.18
N GLY A 944 12.98 -84.39 21.14
CA GLY A 944 12.95 -85.61 20.33
C GLY A 944 12.51 -85.37 18.89
N GLY A 945 12.65 -86.39 18.03
CA GLY A 945 12.15 -86.38 16.65
C GLY A 945 13.20 -86.07 15.57
N TYR A 946 14.40 -85.67 15.98
CA TYR A 946 15.56 -85.55 15.08
C TYR A 946 16.31 -86.87 14.98
N VAL A 947 16.73 -87.27 13.78
CA VAL A 947 17.49 -88.53 13.55
C VAL A 947 18.76 -88.59 14.40
N GLU A 948 19.37 -87.43 14.65
CA GLU A 948 20.61 -87.25 15.40
C GLU A 948 20.38 -87.15 16.92
N SER A 949 19.13 -87.13 17.40
CA SER A 949 18.79 -87.06 18.84
C SER A 949 18.82 -88.41 19.57
N SER A 950 19.47 -89.44 19.01
CA SER A 950 19.53 -90.79 19.58
C SER A 950 20.07 -90.81 21.03
N GLY A 951 20.92 -89.84 21.37
CA GLY A 951 21.46 -89.64 22.71
C GLY A 951 20.44 -89.16 23.74
N ASN A 952 19.39 -88.39 23.37
CA ASN A 952 18.42 -87.81 24.31
C ASN A 952 17.76 -88.85 25.23
N SER A 953 17.58 -90.08 24.75
CA SER A 953 16.99 -91.16 25.54
C SER A 953 17.83 -91.55 26.77
N ASN A 954 19.14 -91.29 26.73
CA ASN A 954 20.10 -91.60 27.80
C ASN A 954 20.22 -90.48 28.85
N PHE A 955 19.64 -89.31 28.60
CA PHE A 955 19.72 -88.16 29.52
C PHE A 955 18.34 -87.69 29.96
N TYR A 956 18.33 -86.91 31.03
CA TYR A 956 17.22 -86.05 31.41
C TYR A 956 17.78 -84.73 31.97
N ILE A 957 16.92 -83.71 32.05
CA ILE A 957 17.30 -82.41 32.59
C ILE A 957 16.57 -82.21 33.93
N ASP A 958 17.32 -81.81 34.96
CA ASP A 958 16.84 -81.47 36.29
C ASP A 958 17.27 -80.03 36.64
N GLY A 959 16.32 -79.09 36.51
CA GLY A 959 16.62 -77.66 36.52
C GLY A 959 17.48 -77.28 35.31
N ASN A 960 18.74 -76.94 35.55
CA ASN A 960 19.74 -76.67 34.52
C ASN A 960 20.83 -77.75 34.43
N GLN A 961 20.65 -78.90 35.07
CA GLN A 961 21.63 -79.97 35.07
C GLN A 961 21.22 -81.03 34.05
N LEU A 962 22.09 -81.30 33.08
CA LEU A 962 21.97 -82.47 32.23
C LEU A 962 22.50 -83.68 33.02
N LYS A 963 21.65 -84.67 33.24
CA LYS A 963 21.96 -85.87 34.01
C LYS A 963 21.83 -87.12 33.14
N ILE A 964 22.72 -88.08 33.38
CA ILE A 964 22.73 -89.36 32.66
C ILE A 964 21.91 -90.41 33.40
N LYS A 965 21.09 -91.18 32.68
CA LYS A 965 20.19 -92.19 33.26
C LYS A 965 20.89 -93.49 33.65
N THR A 966 21.99 -93.81 32.98
CA THR A 966 22.75 -95.06 33.15
C THR A 966 24.23 -94.77 33.01
N SER A 967 25.08 -95.46 33.77
CA SER A 967 26.53 -95.38 33.56
C SER A 967 26.84 -95.75 32.10
N PRO A 968 27.58 -94.91 31.35
CA PRO A 968 28.01 -95.22 30.00
C PRO A 968 29.14 -96.28 30.03
N ASP A 969 29.60 -96.70 28.85
CA ASP A 969 30.72 -97.63 28.63
C ASP A 969 31.36 -97.15 27.33
N TYR A 970 32.64 -96.78 27.35
CA TYR A 970 33.28 -96.15 26.21
C TYR A 970 33.35 -97.09 25.01
N GLU A 971 33.68 -98.37 25.22
CA GLU A 971 33.74 -99.38 24.16
C GLU A 971 32.37 -99.66 23.52
N ALA A 972 31.28 -99.46 24.26
CA ALA A 972 29.93 -99.59 23.75
C ALA A 972 29.48 -98.35 22.95
N GLN A 973 29.70 -97.16 23.51
CA GLN A 973 29.29 -95.90 22.89
C GLN A 973 30.10 -94.72 23.45
N SER A 974 31.04 -94.22 22.63
CA SER A 974 31.95 -93.14 22.99
C SER A 974 31.38 -91.72 22.83
N THR A 975 30.20 -91.57 22.21
CA THR A 975 29.57 -90.25 22.00
C THR A 975 28.05 -90.29 22.10
N TYR A 976 27.47 -89.20 22.60
CA TYR A 976 26.03 -88.97 22.65
C TYR A 976 25.68 -87.63 22.05
N THR A 977 24.92 -87.62 20.97
CA THR A 977 24.35 -86.38 20.43
C THR A 977 23.01 -86.09 21.11
N VAL A 978 22.94 -84.92 21.75
CA VAL A 978 21.73 -84.40 22.39
C VAL A 978 21.24 -83.15 21.67
N VAL A 979 19.92 -83.00 21.63
CA VAL A 979 19.25 -81.80 21.10
C VAL A 979 18.54 -81.11 22.25
N VAL A 980 18.98 -79.89 22.56
CA VAL A 980 18.39 -79.08 23.63
C VAL A 980 17.79 -77.82 23.02
N ARG A 981 16.62 -77.45 23.55
CA ARG A 981 16.00 -76.14 23.34
C ARG A 981 15.97 -75.41 24.67
N VAL A 982 16.30 -74.13 24.62
CA VAL A 982 16.10 -73.21 25.73
C VAL A 982 14.82 -72.44 25.48
N THR A 983 14.03 -72.24 26.52
CA THR A 983 12.83 -71.41 26.50
C THR A 983 12.93 -70.43 27.64
N ASP A 984 12.79 -69.14 27.33
CA ASP A 984 12.75 -68.07 28.33
C ASP A 984 11.45 -68.09 29.15
N ALA A 985 11.28 -67.13 30.07
CA ALA A 985 10.10 -67.08 30.94
C ALA A 985 8.81 -66.70 30.20
N LYS A 986 8.90 -65.96 29.10
CA LYS A 986 7.75 -65.46 28.31
C LYS A 986 7.38 -66.40 27.14
N GLY A 987 8.16 -67.46 26.93
CA GLY A 987 7.90 -68.58 26.02
C GLY A 987 8.60 -68.51 24.67
N LEU A 988 9.50 -67.56 24.39
CA LEU A 988 10.32 -67.63 23.17
C LEU A 988 11.45 -68.64 23.36
N THR A 989 11.90 -69.20 22.24
CA THR A 989 12.78 -70.37 22.26
C THR A 989 14.02 -70.15 21.41
N SER A 990 15.17 -70.60 21.92
CA SER A 990 16.37 -70.73 21.11
C SER A 990 16.11 -71.68 19.91
N PRO A 991 16.91 -71.59 18.84
CA PRO A 991 16.99 -72.66 17.86
C PRO A 991 17.33 -74.00 18.54
N ASP A 992 16.86 -75.11 17.96
CA ASP A 992 17.26 -76.45 18.37
C ASP A 992 18.72 -76.67 17.97
N LEU A 993 19.61 -76.74 18.96
CA LEU A 993 21.03 -76.95 18.72
C LEU A 993 21.42 -78.38 19.10
N TYR A 994 22.24 -78.97 18.23
CA TYR A 994 22.80 -80.31 18.37
C TYR A 994 24.17 -80.19 19.00
N ASN A 995 24.39 -80.87 20.11
CA ASN A 995 25.68 -80.94 20.75
C ASN A 995 26.06 -82.39 21.01
N THR A 996 27.30 -82.74 20.66
CA THR A 996 27.86 -84.07 20.89
C THR A 996 28.62 -84.04 22.20
N LEU A 997 28.15 -84.84 23.16
CA LEU A 997 28.88 -85.14 24.39
C LEU A 997 29.79 -86.35 24.14
N ILE A 998 31.00 -86.27 24.65
CA ILE A 998 32.05 -87.26 24.46
C ILE A 998 32.25 -87.99 25.79
N VAL A 999 32.21 -89.31 25.74
CA VAL A 999 32.60 -90.15 26.88
C VAL A 999 34.13 -90.24 26.86
N ASN A 1000 34.78 -89.93 27.98
CA ASN A 1000 36.22 -90.15 28.10
C ASN A 1000 36.48 -91.65 28.32
N ASP A 1001 37.31 -92.21 27.44
CA ASP A 1001 37.94 -93.52 27.62
C ASP A 1001 38.93 -93.45 28.78
N LEU A 1002 38.81 -94.34 29.76
CA LEU A 1002 39.84 -94.52 30.77
C LEU A 1002 40.68 -95.74 30.37
N GLU A 1003 41.74 -95.51 29.57
CA GLU A 1003 42.54 -96.59 28.95
C GLU A 1003 43.15 -97.62 29.93
N GLU A 1004 43.10 -98.90 29.53
CA GLU A 1004 43.92 -100.00 30.04
C GLU A 1004 45.23 -100.17 29.23
N PHE A 1005 46.39 -100.07 29.88
CA PHE A 1005 47.73 -100.13 29.25
C PHE A 1005 48.02 -101.44 28.50
N THR A 1006 48.73 -101.38 27.36
CA THR A 1006 49.03 -102.57 26.55
C THR A 1006 50.51 -103.04 26.54
N ALA A 1007 51.51 -102.23 26.94
CA ALA A 1007 52.92 -102.65 27.05
C ALA A 1007 53.78 -101.91 28.11
N THR A 1008 54.78 -102.60 28.67
CA THR A 1008 55.80 -102.04 29.60
C THR A 1008 57.20 -102.14 28.97
N ILE A 1009 57.89 -101.02 28.83
CA ILE A 1009 59.26 -100.91 28.32
C ILE A 1009 60.20 -100.58 29.50
N SER A 1010 61.36 -101.23 29.60
CA SER A 1010 62.30 -100.97 30.71
C SER A 1010 63.75 -100.94 30.26
N GLY A 1011 64.51 -99.98 30.78
CA GLY A 1011 65.97 -99.86 30.66
C GLY A 1011 66.75 -100.87 31.52
N THR A 1012 68.06 -100.71 31.48
CA THR A 1012 69.09 -101.44 32.24
C THR A 1012 69.49 -100.65 33.51
N SER A 1013 70.59 -101.01 34.18
CA SER A 1013 71.11 -100.23 35.32
C SER A 1013 72.32 -99.36 34.93
N SER A 1014 72.43 -99.02 33.65
CA SER A 1014 73.43 -98.12 33.07
C SER A 1014 72.73 -97.03 32.27
N THR A 1015 73.42 -95.92 31.97
CA THR A 1015 72.90 -94.86 31.08
C THR A 1015 72.38 -95.41 29.76
N ASP A 1016 71.07 -95.32 29.57
CA ASP A 1016 70.34 -95.81 28.41
C ASP A 1016 69.80 -94.66 27.55
N ILE A 1017 69.69 -94.90 26.23
CA ILE A 1017 68.93 -94.07 25.30
C ILE A 1017 67.78 -94.92 24.77
N ILE A 1018 66.56 -94.61 25.21
CA ILE A 1018 65.32 -95.32 24.87
C ILE A 1018 64.63 -94.55 23.73
N GLN A 1019 64.07 -95.25 22.75
CA GLN A 1019 63.23 -94.64 21.70
C GLN A 1019 61.76 -94.88 22.05
N SER A 1020 60.92 -93.84 21.99
CA SER A 1020 59.47 -94.00 22.12
C SER A 1020 58.89 -94.82 20.97
N THR A 1021 57.72 -95.42 21.18
CA THR A 1021 56.95 -96.06 20.11
C THR A 1021 55.68 -95.28 19.79
N SER A 1022 54.88 -95.71 18.82
CA SER A 1022 53.62 -95.03 18.51
C SER A 1022 52.45 -95.45 19.42
N SER A 1023 52.65 -96.41 20.33
CA SER A 1023 51.65 -96.87 21.30
C SER A 1023 51.79 -96.18 22.65
N ASN A 1024 50.79 -96.33 23.51
CA ASN A 1024 50.80 -95.79 24.87
C ASN A 1024 51.54 -96.77 25.80
N ASP A 1025 52.79 -96.47 26.15
CA ASP A 1025 53.68 -97.38 26.88
C ASP A 1025 53.95 -96.93 28.33
N SER A 1026 54.23 -97.87 29.23
CA SER A 1026 54.85 -97.57 30.53
C SER A 1026 56.35 -97.80 30.45
N ILE A 1027 57.16 -96.75 30.58
CA ILE A 1027 58.61 -96.74 30.35
C ILE A 1027 59.38 -96.49 31.65
N ASP A 1028 60.26 -97.41 32.05
CA ASP A 1028 61.10 -97.27 33.27
C ASP A 1028 62.59 -97.38 32.96
N GLY A 1029 63.36 -96.28 33.11
CA GLY A 1029 64.82 -96.24 32.87
C GLY A 1029 65.66 -97.00 33.89
N LYS A 1030 65.11 -97.22 35.10
CA LYS A 1030 65.76 -97.79 36.30
C LYS A 1030 66.89 -96.94 36.90
N ALA A 1031 68.14 -97.38 36.82
CA ALA A 1031 69.24 -96.73 37.53
C ALA A 1031 70.31 -96.36 36.52
N GLY A 1032 70.81 -95.13 36.57
CA GLY A 1032 71.67 -94.65 35.49
C GLY A 1032 71.45 -93.17 35.30
N THR A 1033 71.68 -92.72 34.08
CA THR A 1033 71.30 -91.37 33.65
C THR A 1033 70.70 -91.59 32.28
N ASP A 1034 69.39 -91.68 32.23
CA ASP A 1034 68.66 -92.28 31.12
C ASP A 1034 67.97 -91.20 30.29
N THR A 1035 67.96 -91.40 28.97
CA THR A 1035 67.36 -90.48 28.01
C THR A 1035 66.29 -91.18 27.18
N ILE A 1036 65.05 -90.71 27.20
CA ILE A 1036 64.03 -91.12 26.23
C ILE A 1036 64.03 -90.17 25.03
N VAL A 1037 63.81 -90.69 23.82
CA VAL A 1037 63.81 -89.93 22.57
C VAL A 1037 62.44 -89.98 21.93
N TYR A 1038 61.86 -88.79 21.75
CA TYR A 1038 60.62 -88.50 21.04
C TYR A 1038 60.92 -87.88 19.66
N SER A 1039 60.08 -88.19 18.67
CA SER A 1039 60.34 -87.87 17.26
C SER A 1039 59.90 -86.46 16.83
N GLY A 1040 59.09 -85.77 17.64
CA GLY A 1040 58.60 -84.42 17.41
C GLY A 1040 59.32 -83.35 18.24
N SER A 1041 58.98 -82.08 18.00
CA SER A 1041 59.49 -80.95 18.77
C SER A 1041 58.81 -80.87 20.13
N PHE A 1042 59.50 -80.36 21.16
CA PHE A 1042 58.99 -80.24 22.54
C PHE A 1042 57.58 -79.61 22.59
N SER A 1043 57.34 -78.58 21.79
CA SER A 1043 56.05 -77.86 21.70
C SER A 1043 54.88 -78.69 21.17
N LYS A 1044 55.13 -79.93 20.73
CA LYS A 1044 54.13 -80.88 20.27
C LYS A 1044 53.82 -81.95 21.31
N TYR A 1045 54.32 -81.81 22.53
CA TYR A 1045 54.01 -82.73 23.61
C TYR A 1045 53.39 -81.99 24.78
N SER A 1046 52.49 -82.67 25.48
CA SER A 1046 51.97 -82.24 26.77
C SER A 1046 52.50 -83.14 27.88
N PHE A 1047 52.77 -82.55 29.03
CA PHE A 1047 53.39 -83.21 30.17
C PHE A 1047 52.44 -83.21 31.37
N THR A 1048 52.19 -84.38 31.94
CA THR A 1048 51.40 -84.52 33.17
C THR A 1048 52.23 -85.24 34.22
N ARG A 1049 52.63 -84.52 35.27
CA ARG A 1049 53.45 -85.09 36.34
C ARG A 1049 52.61 -85.79 37.40
N GLY A 1050 52.93 -87.06 37.65
CA GLY A 1050 52.43 -87.84 38.77
C GLY A 1050 53.33 -87.73 40.01
N SER A 1051 53.06 -88.52 41.05
CA SER A 1051 53.87 -88.53 42.28
C SER A 1051 55.31 -89.02 42.08
N ASP A 1052 55.52 -89.94 41.14
CA ASP A 1052 56.81 -90.61 40.88
C ASP A 1052 57.00 -90.98 39.39
N THR A 1053 56.16 -90.45 38.51
CA THR A 1053 56.19 -90.67 37.07
C THR A 1053 55.86 -89.38 36.31
N LEU A 1054 56.18 -89.35 35.03
CA LEU A 1054 55.79 -88.29 34.12
C LEU A 1054 55.08 -88.88 32.91
N GLN A 1055 53.83 -88.50 32.70
CA GLN A 1055 53.13 -88.83 31.47
C GLN A 1055 53.46 -87.81 30.38
N ILE A 1056 53.78 -88.29 29.19
CA ILE A 1056 54.09 -87.47 28.01
C ILE A 1056 53.15 -87.89 26.89
N ALA A 1057 52.34 -86.96 26.39
CA ALA A 1057 51.42 -87.21 25.28
C ALA A 1057 51.81 -86.41 24.04
N ASP A 1058 51.97 -87.09 22.92
CA ASP A 1058 52.16 -86.49 21.60
C ASP A 1058 50.86 -85.84 21.10
N GLN A 1059 50.91 -84.53 20.86
CA GLN A 1059 49.79 -83.70 20.42
C GLN A 1059 49.72 -83.55 18.89
N ARG A 1060 50.57 -84.25 18.12
CA ARG A 1060 50.52 -84.22 16.66
C ARG A 1060 49.32 -85.01 16.16
N THR A 1061 48.50 -84.36 15.32
CA THR A 1061 47.35 -85.00 14.65
C THR A 1061 47.67 -85.51 13.24
N THR A 1062 48.89 -85.26 12.74
CA THR A 1062 49.36 -85.72 11.42
C THR A 1062 50.85 -86.12 11.50
N GLY A 1063 51.23 -87.19 10.76
CA GLY A 1063 52.57 -87.80 10.84
C GLY A 1063 52.61 -89.06 11.73
N THR A 1064 53.77 -89.68 11.88
CA THR A 1064 53.98 -90.72 12.91
C THR A 1064 53.98 -90.07 14.29
N THR A 1065 53.04 -90.46 15.14
CA THR A 1065 52.93 -90.03 16.54
C THR A 1065 53.69 -90.98 17.46
N ASP A 1066 54.09 -90.48 18.63
CA ASP A 1066 54.79 -91.23 19.67
C ASP A 1066 53.86 -91.64 20.83
N GLY A 1067 52.55 -91.62 20.62
CA GLY A 1067 51.57 -92.03 21.63
C GLY A 1067 51.55 -91.18 22.91
N THR A 1068 50.97 -91.75 23.96
CA THR A 1068 50.93 -91.24 25.33
C THR A 1068 51.66 -92.20 26.27
N ASP A 1069 52.87 -91.85 26.66
CA ASP A 1069 53.73 -92.70 27.48
C ASP A 1069 53.74 -92.27 28.95
N THR A 1070 54.00 -93.21 29.85
CA THR A 1070 54.26 -92.94 31.28
C THR A 1070 55.70 -93.29 31.63
N LEU A 1071 56.51 -92.27 31.93
CA LEU A 1071 57.93 -92.38 32.24
C LEU A 1071 58.20 -92.53 33.74
N LYS A 1072 59.21 -93.33 34.07
CA LYS A 1072 59.76 -93.49 35.42
C LYS A 1072 61.28 -93.62 35.35
N ASN A 1073 61.98 -93.02 36.31
CA ASN A 1073 63.46 -93.05 36.39
C ASN A 1073 64.14 -92.67 35.05
N ILE A 1074 63.69 -91.57 34.44
CA ILE A 1074 64.29 -90.99 33.25
C ILE A 1074 64.82 -89.62 33.65
N GLU A 1075 66.10 -89.34 33.38
CA GLU A 1075 66.71 -88.05 33.74
C GLU A 1075 66.61 -87.02 32.60
N TYR A 1076 66.57 -87.46 31.35
CA TYR A 1076 66.53 -86.59 30.18
C TYR A 1076 65.49 -87.02 29.15
N ILE A 1077 64.90 -86.04 28.50
CA ILE A 1077 63.93 -86.23 27.43
C ILE A 1077 64.45 -85.48 26.20
N GLN A 1078 64.71 -86.23 25.13
CA GLN A 1078 65.18 -85.71 23.86
C GLN A 1078 64.00 -85.55 22.91
N PHE A 1079 63.76 -84.31 22.49
CA PHE A 1079 62.87 -83.96 21.39
C PHE A 1079 63.67 -83.66 20.12
N SER A 1080 62.99 -83.46 19.00
CA SER A 1080 63.63 -83.15 17.73
C SER A 1080 64.35 -81.79 17.72
N ASP A 1081 63.94 -80.86 18.58
CA ASP A 1081 64.42 -79.48 18.65
C ASP A 1081 65.26 -79.17 19.90
N GLN A 1082 65.13 -79.95 20.98
CA GLN A 1082 65.88 -79.75 22.23
C GLN A 1082 65.96 -81.00 23.11
N THR A 1083 66.91 -80.99 24.04
CA THR A 1083 67.02 -81.98 25.13
C THR A 1083 66.70 -81.28 26.44
N VAL A 1084 65.77 -81.83 27.21
CA VAL A 1084 65.32 -81.23 28.48
C VAL A 1084 65.58 -82.21 29.60
N GLU A 1085 66.02 -81.71 30.75
CA GLU A 1085 66.08 -82.50 31.98
C GLU A 1085 64.64 -82.82 32.40
N GLU A 1086 64.34 -84.09 32.65
CA GLU A 1086 62.98 -84.54 32.99
C GLU A 1086 62.40 -83.73 34.15
N SER A 1087 63.22 -83.42 35.15
CA SER A 1087 62.84 -82.63 36.33
C SER A 1087 62.39 -81.19 36.04
N LYS A 1088 62.64 -80.69 34.82
CA LYS A 1088 62.35 -79.32 34.38
C LYS A 1088 61.34 -79.27 33.24
N VAL A 1089 61.00 -80.41 32.64
CA VAL A 1089 60.25 -80.49 31.38
C VAL A 1089 58.86 -79.85 31.47
N ASP A 1090 58.24 -79.88 32.64
CA ASP A 1090 56.92 -79.33 32.97
C ASP A 1090 57.00 -78.11 33.91
N VAL A 1091 58.22 -77.62 34.21
CA VAL A 1091 58.42 -76.50 35.13
C VAL A 1091 58.39 -75.18 34.37
N VAL A 1092 57.34 -74.40 34.59
CA VAL A 1092 57.19 -73.05 34.06
C VAL A 1092 57.68 -72.03 35.08
N LYS A 1093 58.75 -71.29 34.77
CA LYS A 1093 59.19 -70.16 35.62
C LYS A 1093 58.33 -68.93 35.33
N THR A 1094 57.65 -68.42 36.35
CA THR A 1094 56.74 -67.26 36.22
C THR A 1094 57.38 -65.98 36.74
N TYR A 1095 57.28 -64.90 35.97
CA TYR A 1095 57.74 -63.56 36.30
C TYR A 1095 56.58 -62.56 36.20
N SER A 1096 56.52 -61.61 37.13
CA SER A 1096 55.44 -60.63 37.21
C SER A 1096 55.68 -59.40 36.32
N GLY A 1097 54.95 -59.26 35.22
CA GLY A 1097 55.11 -58.13 34.28
C GLY A 1097 55.13 -58.61 32.83
N LYS A 1098 55.50 -57.75 31.87
CA LYS A 1098 55.64 -58.13 30.45
C LYS A 1098 57.05 -58.62 30.18
N PHE A 1099 57.24 -59.54 29.23
CA PHE A 1099 58.57 -60.00 28.78
C PHE A 1099 59.49 -58.81 28.46
N SER A 1100 58.93 -57.80 27.79
CA SER A 1100 59.66 -56.61 27.36
C SER A 1100 60.14 -55.68 28.49
N ASP A 1101 59.72 -55.89 29.74
CA ASP A 1101 60.21 -55.15 30.90
C ASP A 1101 61.51 -55.73 31.48
N TYR A 1102 61.84 -56.96 31.13
CA TYR A 1102 62.98 -57.68 31.68
C TYR A 1102 64.23 -57.56 30.80
N LYS A 1103 65.40 -57.54 31.45
CA LYS A 1103 66.70 -57.62 30.78
C LYS A 1103 67.26 -59.03 30.92
N PHE A 1104 67.75 -59.56 29.81
CA PHE A 1104 68.36 -60.89 29.73
C PHE A 1104 69.87 -60.77 29.55
N TYR A 1105 70.57 -61.77 30.07
CA TYR A 1105 72.02 -61.80 30.13
C TYR A 1105 72.52 -63.17 29.70
N ASN A 1106 73.45 -63.19 28.75
CA ASN A 1106 74.25 -64.36 28.42
C ASN A 1106 75.57 -64.28 29.22
N LYS A 1107 75.77 -65.21 30.16
CA LYS A 1107 76.99 -65.27 30.99
C LYS A 1107 78.08 -66.17 30.38
N GLY A 1108 77.85 -66.71 29.18
CA GLY A 1108 78.71 -67.67 28.51
C GLY A 1108 78.44 -69.11 28.96
N ASN A 1109 79.04 -70.07 28.24
CA ASN A 1109 78.91 -71.51 28.51
C ASN A 1109 77.46 -72.05 28.59
N GLY A 1110 76.53 -71.42 27.85
CA GLY A 1110 75.12 -71.82 27.84
C GLY A 1110 74.32 -71.35 29.06
N VAL A 1111 74.87 -70.48 29.90
CA VAL A 1111 74.19 -69.92 31.07
C VAL A 1111 73.46 -68.63 30.71
N TYR A 1112 72.15 -68.62 30.93
CA TYR A 1112 71.29 -67.47 30.69
C TYR A 1112 70.64 -67.00 31.99
N GLN A 1113 70.63 -65.69 32.21
CA GLN A 1113 70.02 -65.08 33.39
C GLN A 1113 69.02 -64.01 33.00
N ILE A 1114 67.99 -63.84 33.83
CA ILE A 1114 67.03 -62.76 33.76
C ILE A 1114 67.23 -61.83 34.96
N LYS A 1115 67.19 -60.51 34.73
CA LYS A 1115 67.29 -59.51 35.80
C LYS A 1115 65.90 -59.12 36.28
N THR A 1116 65.64 -59.40 37.55
CA THR A 1116 64.42 -59.07 38.29
C THR A 1116 64.69 -57.96 39.32
N ASP A 1117 63.64 -57.46 39.97
CA ASP A 1117 63.77 -56.53 41.10
C ASP A 1117 64.58 -57.11 42.27
N SER A 1118 64.63 -58.44 42.37
CA SER A 1118 65.35 -59.17 43.44
C SER A 1118 66.80 -59.51 43.07
N GLY A 1119 67.27 -59.10 41.88
CA GLY A 1119 68.59 -59.44 41.35
C GLY A 1119 68.52 -60.36 40.12
N TYR A 1120 69.52 -61.21 39.91
CA TYR A 1120 69.61 -62.10 38.76
C TYR A 1120 69.07 -63.48 39.09
N ASP A 1121 68.15 -64.00 38.28
CA ASP A 1121 67.66 -65.38 38.35
C ASP A 1121 68.21 -66.21 37.18
N ASP A 1122 68.58 -67.47 37.47
CA ASP A 1122 69.13 -68.41 36.49
C ASP A 1122 67.98 -69.12 35.76
N ILE A 1123 67.92 -68.93 34.45
CA ILE A 1123 66.89 -69.55 33.60
C ILE A 1123 67.46 -70.74 32.81
N THR A 1124 68.71 -71.13 33.02
CA THR A 1124 69.37 -72.18 32.23
C THR A 1124 68.65 -73.52 32.28
N GLY A 1125 68.29 -74.06 31.10
CA GLY A 1125 67.72 -75.40 30.96
C GLY A 1125 66.23 -75.54 31.28
N TYR A 1126 65.50 -74.44 31.51
CA TYR A 1126 64.03 -74.46 31.62
C TYR A 1126 63.37 -74.29 30.24
N PRO A 1127 62.42 -75.14 29.84
CA PRO A 1127 61.85 -75.08 28.50
C PRO A 1127 60.83 -73.96 28.33
N SER A 1128 60.25 -73.43 29.42
CA SER A 1128 59.19 -72.41 29.38
C SER A 1128 59.34 -71.33 30.46
N LEU A 1129 59.11 -70.07 30.07
CA LEU A 1129 59.04 -68.90 30.95
C LEU A 1129 57.68 -68.21 30.73
N GLN A 1130 56.98 -67.84 31.81
CA GLN A 1130 55.68 -67.16 31.76
C GLN A 1130 55.77 -65.75 32.35
N PHE A 1131 55.11 -64.78 31.72
CA PHE A 1131 55.10 -63.38 32.12
C PHE A 1131 53.65 -62.90 32.34
N THR A 1132 53.28 -62.55 33.56
CA THR A 1132 51.86 -62.34 33.95
C THR A 1132 51.24 -61.03 33.44
N GLY A 1133 51.97 -60.18 32.71
CA GLY A 1133 51.53 -58.87 32.21
C GLY A 1133 51.32 -58.77 30.69
N GLU A 1134 51.53 -59.85 29.93
CA GLU A 1134 51.24 -59.94 28.49
C GLU A 1134 49.81 -60.46 28.27
N ALA A 1135 49.05 -59.85 27.33
CA ALA A 1135 47.73 -60.35 26.95
C ALA A 1135 47.87 -61.66 26.16
N THR A 1136 46.97 -62.61 26.40
CA THR A 1136 46.93 -63.95 25.79
C THR A 1136 46.55 -63.92 24.29
N THR A 1137 47.05 -62.98 23.50
CA THR A 1137 46.86 -62.86 22.04
C THR A 1137 48.05 -62.24 21.29
N SER A 1138 49.17 -61.90 21.96
CA SER A 1138 50.38 -61.45 21.27
C SER A 1138 51.10 -62.65 20.61
N SER A 1139 51.82 -62.42 19.51
CA SER A 1139 52.56 -63.44 18.74
C SER A 1139 53.69 -64.16 19.51
N PHE A 1140 53.73 -64.01 20.84
CA PHE A 1140 54.58 -64.73 21.78
C PHE A 1140 53.76 -65.72 22.64
N HIS A 1141 52.76 -66.34 22.02
CA HIS A 1141 52.05 -67.46 22.60
C HIS A 1141 52.93 -68.70 22.66
N ASP A 1142 53.19 -69.17 23.87
CA ASP A 1142 53.38 -70.60 24.19
C ASP A 1142 54.61 -71.37 23.69
N VAL A 1143 55.69 -70.74 23.21
CA VAL A 1143 56.83 -71.54 22.70
C VAL A 1143 58.21 -70.99 23.10
N SER A 1144 58.88 -71.69 24.01
CA SER A 1144 60.33 -71.64 24.32
C SER A 1144 61.02 -70.27 24.35
N ALA A 1145 60.69 -69.41 25.30
CA ALA A 1145 61.38 -68.13 25.52
C ALA A 1145 62.92 -68.27 25.56
N ILE A 1146 63.45 -69.40 26.04
CA ILE A 1146 64.90 -69.65 26.06
C ILE A 1146 65.48 -69.90 24.67
N ALA A 1147 64.76 -70.58 23.77
CA ALA A 1147 65.24 -70.80 22.41
C ALA A 1147 65.34 -69.47 21.65
N ASP A 1148 64.40 -68.55 21.85
CA ASP A 1148 64.42 -67.22 21.23
C ASP A 1148 65.44 -66.28 21.89
N ILE A 1149 65.58 -66.30 23.22
CA ILE A 1149 66.63 -65.59 23.95
C ILE A 1149 68.00 -66.07 23.45
N LYS A 1150 68.19 -67.38 23.38
CA LYS A 1150 69.40 -68.01 22.83
C LYS A 1150 69.61 -67.64 21.37
N GLY A 1151 68.58 -67.77 20.53
CA GLY A 1151 68.61 -67.45 19.12
C GLY A 1151 68.94 -65.97 18.85
N THR A 1152 68.55 -65.08 19.75
CA THR A 1152 68.92 -63.66 19.68
C THR A 1152 70.38 -63.44 20.06
N PHE A 1153 70.84 -64.01 21.18
CA PHE A 1153 72.23 -63.86 21.61
C PHE A 1153 73.23 -64.55 20.67
N ASP A 1154 72.87 -65.69 20.07
CA ASP A 1154 73.72 -66.45 19.14
C ASP A 1154 74.02 -65.68 17.84
N GLN A 1155 73.16 -64.74 17.46
CA GLN A 1155 73.38 -63.87 16.29
C GLN A 1155 74.41 -62.77 16.54
N VAL A 1156 74.67 -62.44 17.80
CA VAL A 1156 75.59 -61.38 18.20
C VAL A 1156 77.01 -61.94 18.21
N THR A 1157 77.87 -61.40 17.33
CA THR A 1157 79.22 -61.95 17.10
C THR A 1157 80.34 -61.11 17.72
N GLY A 1158 80.01 -59.95 18.29
CA GLY A 1158 80.99 -59.10 18.99
C GLY A 1158 80.49 -57.67 19.22
N LEU A 1159 81.26 -56.89 19.97
CA LEU A 1159 80.90 -55.52 20.37
C LEU A 1159 80.78 -54.55 19.17
N ASN A 1160 81.76 -54.56 18.26
CA ASN A 1160 81.79 -53.62 17.13
C ASN A 1160 81.44 -54.28 15.78
N THR A 1161 80.85 -55.47 15.79
CA THR A 1161 80.34 -56.11 14.57
C THR A 1161 79.00 -55.53 14.17
N ASP A 1162 78.59 -55.76 12.93
CA ASP A 1162 77.28 -55.34 12.44
C ASP A 1162 76.12 -55.86 13.29
N SER A 1163 76.23 -57.12 13.76
CA SER A 1163 75.23 -57.71 14.65
C SER A 1163 75.21 -57.08 16.04
N GLY A 1164 76.38 -56.73 16.60
CA GLY A 1164 76.44 -55.98 17.86
C GLY A 1164 75.84 -54.57 17.73
N ARG A 1165 76.07 -53.88 16.62
CA ARG A 1165 75.51 -52.54 16.35
C ARG A 1165 74.00 -52.59 16.15
N MET A 1166 73.49 -53.55 15.38
CA MET A 1166 72.04 -53.71 15.20
C MET A 1166 71.34 -54.11 16.50
N PHE A 1167 71.92 -55.02 17.28
CA PHE A 1167 71.37 -55.38 18.59
C PHE A 1167 71.24 -54.15 19.50
N ARG A 1168 72.30 -53.33 19.60
CA ARG A 1168 72.25 -52.10 20.44
C ARG A 1168 71.24 -51.10 19.93
N LEU A 1169 71.14 -50.88 18.62
CA LEU A 1169 70.16 -49.96 18.05
C LEU A 1169 68.73 -50.46 18.31
N TYR A 1170 68.47 -51.75 18.12
CA TYR A 1170 67.17 -52.37 18.36
C TYR A 1170 66.78 -52.27 19.85
N ASN A 1171 67.72 -52.62 20.74
CA ASN A 1171 67.51 -52.52 22.18
C ASN A 1171 67.30 -51.07 22.64
N ALA A 1172 68.05 -50.11 22.11
CA ALA A 1172 67.86 -48.70 22.39
C ALA A 1172 66.49 -48.20 21.88
N SER A 1173 66.06 -48.65 20.71
CA SER A 1173 64.82 -48.19 20.08
C SER A 1173 63.57 -48.73 20.76
N PHE A 1174 63.63 -49.95 21.29
CA PHE A 1174 62.44 -50.62 21.82
C PHE A 1174 62.56 -51.00 23.29
N LYS A 1175 63.63 -50.65 24.02
CA LYS A 1175 63.77 -50.94 25.47
C LYS A 1175 63.44 -52.40 25.84
N ARG A 1176 63.79 -53.35 24.98
CA ARG A 1176 63.56 -54.80 25.17
C ARG A 1176 64.62 -55.62 24.45
N LEU A 1177 64.72 -56.91 24.77
CA LEU A 1177 65.52 -57.84 23.98
C LEU A 1177 64.94 -57.90 22.54
N PRO A 1178 65.78 -57.84 21.49
CA PRO A 1178 65.31 -58.06 20.13
C PRO A 1178 64.70 -59.45 19.99
N ASP A 1179 63.68 -59.59 19.16
CA ASP A 1179 63.24 -60.91 18.71
C ASP A 1179 64.25 -61.49 17.70
N ALA A 1180 64.43 -62.80 17.70
CA ALA A 1180 65.51 -63.46 16.94
C ALA A 1180 65.37 -63.23 15.43
N ASP A 1181 64.17 -63.37 14.88
CA ASP A 1181 63.92 -63.21 13.44
C ASP A 1181 64.04 -61.75 12.99
N GLY A 1182 63.48 -60.80 13.75
CA GLY A 1182 63.60 -59.38 13.45
C GLY A 1182 65.05 -58.89 13.54
N LEU A 1183 65.79 -59.30 14.57
CA LEU A 1183 67.21 -59.00 14.67
C LEU A 1183 67.97 -59.55 13.45
N LYS A 1184 67.70 -60.81 13.07
CA LYS A 1184 68.32 -61.44 11.90
C LYS A 1184 68.05 -60.65 10.63
N TYR A 1185 66.80 -60.26 10.41
CA TYR A 1185 66.39 -59.48 9.25
C TYR A 1185 67.14 -58.15 9.16
N TRP A 1186 67.27 -57.42 10.28
CA TRP A 1186 67.97 -56.12 10.27
C TRP A 1186 69.48 -56.28 10.15
N ILE A 1187 70.08 -57.32 10.74
CA ILE A 1187 71.47 -57.68 10.51
C ILE A 1187 71.71 -57.96 9.03
N ASP A 1188 70.91 -58.83 8.41
CA ASP A 1188 71.08 -59.22 7.01
C ASP A 1188 70.92 -58.00 6.07
N ASN A 1189 69.97 -57.10 6.32
CA ASN A 1189 69.82 -55.87 5.54
C ASN A 1189 70.94 -54.84 5.77
N PHE A 1190 71.48 -54.75 6.98
CA PHE A 1190 72.57 -53.83 7.31
C PHE A 1190 73.92 -54.35 6.77
N SER A 1191 74.26 -55.62 7.04
CA SER A 1191 75.50 -56.25 6.60
C SER A 1191 75.59 -56.47 5.09
N SER A 1192 74.44 -56.63 4.41
CA SER A 1192 74.41 -56.66 2.93
C SER A 1192 74.56 -55.27 2.29
N GLY A 1193 74.54 -54.19 3.09
CA GLY A 1193 74.61 -52.81 2.62
C GLY A 1193 73.30 -52.27 2.02
N ARG A 1194 72.18 -53.03 2.09
CA ARG A 1194 70.87 -52.57 1.59
C ARG A 1194 70.35 -51.35 2.37
N ASN A 1195 70.53 -51.36 3.68
CA ASN A 1195 70.16 -50.25 4.55
C ASN A 1195 71.38 -49.74 5.31
N THR A 1196 71.55 -48.42 5.38
CA THR A 1196 72.54 -47.83 6.29
C THR A 1196 71.97 -47.80 7.71
N ILE A 1197 72.84 -47.70 8.72
CA ILE A 1197 72.40 -47.64 10.12
C ILE A 1197 71.47 -46.43 10.40
N ARG A 1198 71.61 -45.34 9.64
CA ARG A 1198 70.72 -44.17 9.71
C ARG A 1198 69.32 -44.49 9.21
N VAL A 1199 69.20 -45.23 8.09
CA VAL A 1199 67.91 -45.67 7.55
C VAL A 1199 67.20 -46.61 8.51
N VAL A 1200 67.93 -47.53 9.14
CA VAL A 1200 67.36 -48.43 10.16
C VAL A 1200 66.86 -47.64 11.37
N ALA A 1201 67.68 -46.72 11.90
CA ALA A 1201 67.29 -45.89 13.06
C ALA A 1201 66.06 -45.00 12.76
N SER A 1202 66.00 -44.41 11.57
CA SER A 1202 64.84 -43.63 11.13
C SER A 1202 63.59 -44.50 10.97
N SER A 1203 63.73 -45.73 10.44
CA SER A 1203 62.62 -46.68 10.31
C SER A 1203 62.07 -47.11 11.67
N PHE A 1204 62.96 -47.33 12.66
CA PHE A 1204 62.55 -47.63 14.03
C PHE A 1204 61.82 -46.46 14.66
N LEU A 1205 62.34 -45.23 14.51
CA LEU A 1205 61.69 -44.02 15.03
C LEU A 1205 60.23 -43.86 14.53
N GLY A 1206 59.97 -44.22 13.26
CA GLY A 1206 58.64 -44.13 12.65
C GLY A 1206 57.67 -45.25 13.04
N SER A 1207 58.14 -46.31 13.69
CA SER A 1207 57.31 -47.46 14.04
C SER A 1207 56.33 -47.16 15.18
N ALA A 1208 55.17 -47.83 15.16
CA ALA A 1208 54.17 -47.70 16.22
C ALA A 1208 54.72 -48.08 17.60
N GLU A 1209 55.59 -49.11 17.68
CA GLU A 1209 56.21 -49.53 18.94
C GLU A 1209 57.13 -48.44 19.52
N PHE A 1210 57.93 -47.78 18.68
CA PHE A 1210 58.80 -46.69 19.14
C PHE A 1210 57.97 -45.51 19.66
N LYS A 1211 56.94 -45.10 18.91
CA LYS A 1211 56.02 -44.02 19.31
C LYS A 1211 55.31 -44.32 20.64
N GLN A 1212 54.89 -45.57 20.86
CA GLN A 1212 54.27 -45.97 22.13
C GLN A 1212 55.23 -45.84 23.32
N ARG A 1213 56.52 -46.15 23.13
CA ARG A 1213 57.52 -46.15 24.23
C ARG A 1213 58.13 -44.78 24.50
N TYR A 1214 58.33 -43.97 23.46
CA TYR A 1214 59.01 -42.68 23.53
C TYR A 1214 58.06 -41.48 23.42
N GLY A 1215 56.78 -41.73 23.08
CA GLY A 1215 55.74 -40.73 22.85
C GLY A 1215 55.75 -40.19 21.41
N GLU A 1216 54.56 -40.02 20.84
CA GLU A 1216 54.36 -39.31 19.57
C GLU A 1216 54.36 -37.80 19.83
N ASP A 1217 55.07 -37.04 19.00
CA ASP A 1217 55.14 -35.56 19.05
C ASP A 1217 55.53 -34.94 20.41
N VAL A 1218 56.24 -35.68 21.25
CA VAL A 1218 56.78 -35.17 22.53
C VAL A 1218 57.84 -34.09 22.30
N SER A 1219 58.09 -33.22 23.28
CA SER A 1219 59.17 -32.22 23.19
C SER A 1219 60.56 -32.86 23.11
N ASP A 1220 61.56 -32.16 22.54
CA ASP A 1220 62.94 -32.67 22.48
C ASP A 1220 63.52 -32.95 23.89
N SER A 1221 63.10 -32.17 24.90
CA SER A 1221 63.51 -32.40 26.29
C SER A 1221 62.90 -33.69 26.84
N THR A 1222 61.61 -33.93 26.58
CA THR A 1222 60.94 -35.19 26.94
C THR A 1222 61.59 -36.37 26.22
N TYR A 1223 61.91 -36.23 24.94
CA TYR A 1223 62.54 -37.25 24.13
C TYR A 1223 63.93 -37.64 24.64
N VAL A 1224 64.81 -36.66 24.88
CA VAL A 1224 66.18 -36.89 25.38
C VAL A 1224 66.15 -37.50 26.79
N ASN A 1225 65.31 -36.99 27.69
CA ASN A 1225 65.17 -37.57 29.04
C ASN A 1225 64.70 -39.04 28.98
N THR A 1226 63.78 -39.36 28.07
CA THR A 1226 63.32 -40.75 27.88
C THR A 1226 64.42 -41.64 27.29
N LEU A 1227 65.28 -41.13 26.40
CA LEU A 1227 66.47 -41.87 25.91
C LEU A 1227 67.46 -42.21 27.04
N TYR A 1228 67.75 -41.27 27.93
CA TYR A 1228 68.59 -41.55 29.11
C TYR A 1228 68.01 -42.68 29.98
N LYS A 1229 66.69 -42.61 30.27
CA LYS A 1229 66.02 -43.63 31.10
C LYS A 1229 65.96 -44.99 30.41
N ASN A 1230 65.55 -45.03 29.15
CA ASN A 1230 65.26 -46.29 28.45
C ASN A 1230 66.52 -46.98 27.91
N VAL A 1231 67.51 -46.22 27.40
CA VAL A 1231 68.73 -46.78 26.83
C VAL A 1231 69.79 -47.01 27.92
N LEU A 1232 70.03 -45.99 28.76
CA LEU A 1232 71.13 -46.01 29.74
C LEU A 1232 70.68 -46.42 31.15
N GLY A 1233 69.37 -46.46 31.42
CA GLY A 1233 68.84 -46.90 32.71
C GLY A 1233 69.01 -45.89 33.85
N ARG A 1234 69.23 -44.60 33.54
CA ARG A 1234 69.41 -43.53 34.53
C ARG A 1234 68.77 -42.22 34.06
N GLU A 1235 68.58 -41.28 34.99
CA GLU A 1235 68.17 -39.92 34.65
C GLU A 1235 69.30 -39.17 33.90
N ALA A 1236 68.91 -38.20 33.08
CA ALA A 1236 69.85 -37.36 32.35
C ALA A 1236 70.65 -36.49 33.32
N ASP A 1237 71.97 -36.46 33.18
CA ASP A 1237 72.78 -35.45 33.86
C ASP A 1237 72.62 -34.09 33.18
N THR A 1238 72.73 -33.01 33.95
CA THR A 1238 72.45 -31.65 33.47
C THR A 1238 73.28 -31.28 32.23
N SER A 1239 74.56 -31.66 32.21
CA SER A 1239 75.47 -31.36 31.09
C SER A 1239 75.09 -32.12 29.83
N GLY A 1240 74.80 -33.42 29.95
CA GLY A 1240 74.37 -34.26 28.84
C GLY A 1240 73.02 -33.86 28.25
N LEU A 1241 72.06 -33.51 29.11
CA LEU A 1241 70.75 -33.01 28.66
C LEU A 1241 70.90 -31.70 27.88
N ILE A 1242 71.69 -30.75 28.37
CA ILE A 1242 71.96 -29.48 27.68
C ILE A 1242 72.64 -29.73 26.33
N TYR A 1243 73.61 -30.64 26.27
CA TYR A 1243 74.31 -30.95 25.02
C TYR A 1243 73.35 -31.46 23.94
N TRP A 1244 72.56 -32.49 24.24
CA TRP A 1244 71.64 -33.11 23.27
C TRP A 1244 70.50 -32.18 22.88
N LEU A 1245 69.94 -31.42 23.82
CA LEU A 1245 68.95 -30.39 23.51
C LEU A 1245 69.54 -29.30 22.60
N GLY A 1246 70.79 -28.92 22.81
CA GLY A 1246 71.50 -27.99 21.93
C GLY A 1246 71.64 -28.52 20.51
N GLN A 1247 71.96 -29.81 20.34
CA GLN A 1247 72.06 -30.43 19.01
C GLN A 1247 70.70 -30.52 18.29
N LEU A 1248 69.65 -30.95 18.99
CA LEU A 1248 68.31 -31.09 18.41
C LEU A 1248 67.67 -29.72 18.09
N ASN A 1249 67.69 -28.77 19.04
CA ASN A 1249 67.07 -27.45 18.84
C ASN A 1249 67.78 -26.61 17.77
N SER A 1250 69.08 -26.84 17.54
CA SER A 1250 69.81 -26.19 16.44
C SER A 1250 69.62 -26.87 15.08
N GLY A 1251 68.96 -28.04 15.05
CA GLY A 1251 68.83 -28.88 13.86
C GLY A 1251 70.15 -29.53 13.42
N ALA A 1252 71.21 -29.47 14.24
CA ALA A 1252 72.51 -30.07 13.94
C ALA A 1252 72.46 -31.60 13.93
N GLU A 1253 71.59 -32.18 14.76
CA GLU A 1253 71.26 -33.60 14.75
C GLU A 1253 69.73 -33.74 14.77
N THR A 1254 69.24 -34.79 14.13
CA THR A 1254 67.83 -35.22 14.16
C THR A 1254 67.56 -36.18 15.32
N ARG A 1255 66.28 -36.50 15.58
CA ARG A 1255 65.92 -37.45 16.65
C ARG A 1255 66.46 -38.87 16.44
N TYR A 1256 66.53 -39.36 15.20
CA TYR A 1256 67.13 -40.68 14.93
C TYR A 1256 68.67 -40.63 15.07
N GLU A 1257 69.29 -39.48 14.84
CA GLU A 1257 70.73 -39.26 15.07
C GLU A 1257 71.06 -39.21 16.57
N ALA A 1258 70.24 -38.53 17.37
CA ALA A 1258 70.35 -38.59 18.82
C ALA A 1258 70.20 -40.05 19.31
N LEU A 1259 69.19 -40.79 18.85
CA LEU A 1259 69.02 -42.21 19.17
C LEU A 1259 70.27 -43.04 18.82
N LEU A 1260 70.87 -42.82 17.65
CA LEU A 1260 72.12 -43.47 17.26
C LEU A 1260 73.29 -43.10 18.17
N GLY A 1261 73.37 -41.82 18.57
CA GLY A 1261 74.35 -41.33 19.53
C GLY A 1261 74.26 -42.05 20.88
N PHE A 1262 73.04 -42.26 21.39
CA PHE A 1262 72.82 -43.06 22.60
C PHE A 1262 73.13 -44.54 22.38
N ALA A 1263 72.64 -45.13 21.28
CA ALA A 1263 72.85 -46.54 20.97
C ALA A 1263 74.34 -46.91 20.83
N GLU A 1264 75.15 -46.03 20.25
CA GLU A 1264 76.58 -46.23 20.04
C GLU A 1264 77.46 -45.52 21.09
N SER A 1265 76.87 -44.95 22.14
CA SER A 1265 77.61 -44.35 23.24
C SER A 1265 78.49 -45.37 23.96
N ALA A 1266 79.60 -44.90 24.55
CA ALA A 1266 80.49 -45.77 25.33
C ALA A 1266 79.76 -46.43 26.52
N GLU A 1267 78.81 -45.72 27.12
CA GLU A 1267 78.01 -46.22 28.24
C GLU A 1267 77.08 -47.36 27.78
N ASN A 1268 76.37 -47.21 26.66
CA ASN A 1268 75.52 -48.27 26.14
C ASN A 1268 76.32 -49.48 25.63
N LYS A 1269 77.54 -49.26 25.10
CA LYS A 1269 78.47 -50.35 24.76
C LYS A 1269 78.89 -51.15 25.99
N ALA A 1270 79.13 -50.49 27.12
CA ALA A 1270 79.44 -51.19 28.37
C ALA A 1270 78.25 -52.02 28.89
N LEU A 1271 77.02 -51.47 28.82
CA LEU A 1271 75.80 -52.21 29.16
C LEU A 1271 75.60 -53.43 28.25
N PHE A 1272 75.86 -53.27 26.95
CA PHE A 1272 75.84 -54.37 26.00
C PHE A 1272 76.87 -55.46 26.32
N THR A 1273 78.09 -55.09 26.70
CA THR A 1273 79.11 -56.04 27.16
C THR A 1273 78.65 -56.79 28.41
N GLU A 1274 78.00 -56.12 29.35
CA GLU A 1274 77.42 -56.77 30.54
C GLU A 1274 76.35 -57.80 30.17
N MET A 1275 75.49 -57.47 29.18
CA MET A 1275 74.40 -58.33 28.71
C MET A 1275 74.89 -59.54 27.89
N THR A 1276 75.95 -59.39 27.11
CA THR A 1276 76.36 -60.39 26.10
C THR A 1276 77.67 -61.10 26.41
N GLY A 1277 78.50 -60.53 27.29
CA GLY A 1277 79.87 -60.99 27.52
C GLY A 1277 80.89 -60.54 26.47
N PHE A 1278 80.48 -59.84 25.40
CA PHE A 1278 81.39 -59.35 24.37
C PHE A 1278 81.97 -57.98 24.76
N GLY A 1279 83.23 -57.98 25.19
CA GLY A 1279 84.02 -56.78 25.55
C GLY A 1279 84.85 -56.22 24.41
#